data_AF-A0A6J1QHX6-F1
#
_entry.id   AF-A0A6J1QHX6-F1
#
_cell.length_a   1.000
_cell.length_b   1.000
_cell.length_c   1.000
_cell.angle_alpha   90.00
_cell.angle_beta   90.00
_cell.angle_gamma   90.00
#
_symmetry.space_group_name_H-M   'P 1'
#
loop_
_entity.id
_entity.type
_entity.pdbx_description
1 polymer ?
#
loop_
_entity_poly.entity_id
_entity_poly.type
_entity_poly.pdbx_seq_one_letter_code
_entity_poly.pdbx_strand_id
1 'polypeptide(L)'
;MRWTKQGTLQKREYDVYYSCYEHILRTAFIAHKRLKHLVVGFKPISPRLSVLRIKGRFFNISLINVHAPTEDKSDVEKDEFYSALEDAYDKCPKNDIKIIVGDFNAKIGRESRYQSHVGKYSLHKESNENGDRAIGFAASKNMIIGSTKFNHKDVHKPTWVSPDGQTMNQIDHMLIDARHASNLLDVRSYKRANIDSDHYLLGAKFRARISNVKKLASERQKKYNVLRLRDEEVVHRFQETINKHLCPQEHEEHNMSIVEIWDRCRNALTIAGNEVMGECRRQDKAEWFDDDCRTATNIKNDAYKKLQHRRTKANVERYRDLRRDEKWIHRMKTRAFESQRMEELEQLRDQNETRKFYHSVNAQRKTFQPRVTMCKDENGNILSEKSAVLKRWREYFDQMLNQNQEPDNAEEEVETNAEVQNPPTLLECGGEELAIYLQQLVGEVWKQEAMPDEWEKGLICVLHKKGDQLDCSNYRGITLLNVVYKIFSNILCERLRPYTEALLGDYQCGFRLGRSTVDQIFLLRQILEKTLEFNINTYYVFVDFKAAYDSIVRVKLYKAMAELQIPKKLIDLARLTMSRVLCAVKIQSDITETFETKNGLRQGDALACMLFNIALEKVVRMSRINTTGTIYLKSTQLMAYADDVDIVARSVTGAKEAYLNLVDAAKQLGLQNCVTDEIKRRIVLANRCYFGLRKHLRNSNLTRRTKIRLYKTLILPVLTYASETRAISKTDELLLLGFERKVLRTIYGEVCEDGLWRRRYNCELDDLYKKTDSRDVVTLIKIGRLRWAGHVARFGDSNIRKRTLNGEPGGRRRPGRPRLRWEDGVVRDAKKIGVRTSAMWRRTGMCGVKN
;
A
#
# COMPACT_ATOMS: atom_id res chain seq x y z
N MET A 1 -18.18 -39.01 -32.90
CA MET A 1 -17.35 -38.44 -34.00
C MET A 1 -16.04 -39.21 -34.07
N ARG A 2 -15.51 -39.47 -35.27
CA ARG A 2 -14.16 -40.03 -35.48
C ARG A 2 -13.28 -38.96 -36.15
N TRP A 3 -12.12 -38.66 -35.56
CA TRP A 3 -11.12 -37.71 -36.07
C TRP A 3 -9.91 -38.45 -36.70
N THR A 4 -9.14 -37.79 -37.58
CA THR A 4 -8.03 -38.42 -38.32
C THR A 4 -6.66 -37.75 -38.13
N LYS A 5 -6.59 -36.67 -37.34
CA LYS A 5 -5.36 -35.94 -36.98
C LYS A 5 -5.46 -35.46 -35.52
N GLN A 6 -4.39 -34.89 -34.95
CA GLN A 6 -4.49 -34.05 -33.76
C GLN A 6 -4.94 -32.64 -34.14
N GLY A 7 -5.67 -31.92 -33.28
CA GLY A 7 -6.02 -30.52 -33.57
C GLY A 7 -7.13 -29.90 -32.73
N THR A 8 -7.70 -28.80 -33.25
CA THR A 8 -8.84 -28.07 -32.67
C THR A 8 -9.97 -27.96 -33.70
N LEU A 9 -11.17 -28.44 -33.35
CA LEU A 9 -12.36 -28.42 -34.21
C LEU A 9 -13.36 -27.41 -33.66
N GLN A 10 -13.61 -26.34 -34.42
CA GLN A 10 -14.56 -25.31 -34.04
C GLN A 10 -15.98 -25.71 -34.48
N LYS A 11 -16.95 -25.66 -33.56
CA LYS A 11 -18.39 -25.82 -33.84
C LYS A 11 -19.11 -24.49 -33.57
N ARG A 12 -20.46 -24.43 -33.63
CA ARG A 12 -21.20 -23.17 -33.43
C ARG A 12 -20.91 -22.55 -32.05
N GLU A 13 -21.04 -23.31 -30.98
CA GLU A 13 -20.93 -22.80 -29.59
C GLU A 13 -19.71 -23.31 -28.81
N TYR A 14 -19.02 -24.33 -29.32
CA TYR A 14 -17.91 -25.02 -28.65
C TYR A 14 -16.68 -25.14 -29.55
N ASP A 15 -15.50 -25.14 -28.94
CA ASP A 15 -14.24 -25.56 -29.55
C ASP A 15 -13.82 -26.90 -28.91
N VAL A 16 -13.44 -27.89 -29.75
CA VAL A 16 -13.04 -29.23 -29.31
C VAL A 16 -11.55 -29.42 -29.56
N TYR A 17 -10.79 -29.73 -28.51
CA TYR A 17 -9.35 -30.03 -28.57
C TYR A 17 -9.17 -31.54 -28.43
N TYR A 18 -8.46 -32.20 -29.35
CA TYR A 18 -8.43 -33.66 -29.40
C TYR A 18 -7.05 -34.22 -29.77
N SER A 19 -6.69 -35.33 -29.11
CA SER A 19 -5.57 -36.19 -29.49
C SER A 19 -6.01 -37.20 -30.55
N CYS A 20 -5.03 -37.74 -31.29
CA CYS A 20 -5.26 -38.86 -32.20
C CYS A 20 -3.97 -39.67 -32.35
N TYR A 21 -4.02 -40.90 -31.85
CA TYR A 21 -3.04 -41.94 -32.07
C TYR A 21 -3.81 -43.19 -32.50
N GLU A 22 -3.35 -43.85 -33.56
CA GLU A 22 -3.75 -45.16 -34.11
C GLU A 22 -5.14 -45.70 -33.72
N HIS A 23 -6.18 -44.92 -34.01
CA HIS A 23 -7.61 -45.27 -34.01
C HIS A 23 -8.28 -45.73 -32.71
N ILE A 24 -7.59 -46.39 -31.77
CA ILE A 24 -8.22 -47.28 -30.78
C ILE A 24 -8.55 -46.58 -29.44
N LEU A 25 -7.71 -45.67 -28.91
CA LEU A 25 -7.96 -44.93 -27.65
C LEU A 25 -7.68 -43.43 -27.81
N ARG A 26 -8.53 -42.57 -27.25
CA ARG A 26 -8.55 -41.12 -27.56
C ARG A 26 -9.03 -40.25 -26.40
N THR A 27 -8.30 -39.17 -26.11
CA THR A 27 -8.70 -38.13 -25.14
C THR A 27 -9.06 -36.82 -25.85
N ALA A 28 -10.03 -36.08 -25.30
CA ALA A 28 -10.47 -34.79 -25.83
C ALA A 28 -11.00 -33.85 -24.73
N PHE A 29 -11.00 -32.54 -25.01
CA PHE A 29 -11.65 -31.52 -24.19
C PHE A 29 -12.64 -30.73 -25.05
N ILE A 30 -13.84 -30.49 -24.53
CA ILE A 30 -14.86 -29.65 -25.17
C ILE A 30 -14.99 -28.36 -24.35
N ALA A 31 -14.58 -27.22 -24.92
CA ALA A 31 -14.67 -25.92 -24.27
C ALA A 31 -15.76 -25.06 -24.92
N HIS A 32 -16.68 -24.53 -24.12
CA HIS A 32 -17.65 -23.54 -24.61
C HIS A 32 -16.93 -22.24 -25.02
N LYS A 33 -17.27 -21.65 -26.18
CA LYS A 33 -16.50 -20.54 -26.81
C LYS A 33 -16.21 -19.34 -25.92
N ARG A 34 -17.06 -19.05 -24.92
CA ARG A 34 -16.80 -18.02 -23.89
C ARG A 34 -15.46 -18.23 -23.15
N LEU A 35 -14.92 -19.45 -23.12
CA LEU A 35 -13.65 -19.82 -22.50
C LEU A 35 -12.46 -19.82 -23.48
N LYS A 36 -12.66 -19.62 -24.79
CA LYS A 36 -11.60 -19.70 -25.81
C LYS A 36 -10.42 -18.79 -25.51
N HIS A 37 -10.69 -17.54 -25.14
CA HIS A 37 -9.69 -16.54 -24.75
C HIS A 37 -8.98 -16.82 -23.42
N LEU A 38 -9.39 -17.88 -22.69
CA LEU A 38 -8.75 -18.38 -21.49
C LEU A 38 -7.97 -19.67 -21.74
N VAL A 39 -8.08 -20.33 -22.89
CA VAL A 39 -7.25 -21.49 -23.21
C VAL A 39 -5.82 -21.00 -23.51
N VAL A 40 -4.86 -21.43 -22.70
CA VAL A 40 -3.44 -21.07 -22.82
C VAL A 40 -2.72 -22.06 -23.75
N GLY A 41 -3.15 -23.33 -23.75
CA GLY A 41 -2.62 -24.35 -24.65
C GLY A 41 -3.23 -25.72 -24.40
N PHE A 42 -3.14 -26.59 -25.41
CA PHE A 42 -3.49 -28.00 -25.35
C PHE A 42 -2.26 -28.82 -25.77
N LYS A 43 -1.97 -29.89 -25.04
CA LYS A 43 -0.88 -30.82 -25.35
C LYS A 43 -1.39 -32.27 -25.26
N PRO A 44 -1.46 -33.01 -26.39
CA PRO A 44 -1.59 -34.46 -26.33
C PRO A 44 -0.30 -35.06 -25.77
N ILE A 45 -0.42 -36.10 -24.94
CA ILE A 45 0.71 -36.81 -24.34
C ILE A 45 0.78 -38.24 -24.88
N SER A 46 -0.37 -38.93 -24.90
CA SER A 46 -0.50 -40.31 -25.41
C SER A 46 -1.95 -40.57 -25.88
N PRO A 47 -2.30 -41.79 -26.37
CA PRO A 47 -3.70 -42.13 -26.63
C PRO A 47 -4.59 -41.98 -25.38
N ARG A 48 -4.02 -42.28 -24.21
CA ARG A 48 -4.68 -42.31 -22.89
C ARG A 48 -4.56 -41.00 -22.09
N LEU A 49 -3.72 -40.04 -22.52
CA LEU A 49 -3.38 -38.85 -21.74
C LEU A 49 -3.34 -37.56 -22.58
N SER A 50 -3.97 -36.48 -22.10
CA SER A 50 -3.77 -35.13 -22.65
C SER A 50 -3.97 -34.02 -21.61
N VAL A 51 -3.36 -32.86 -21.85
CA VAL A 51 -3.37 -31.72 -20.92
C VAL A 51 -3.99 -30.49 -21.61
N LEU A 52 -4.93 -29.82 -20.94
CA LEU A 52 -5.46 -28.51 -21.32
C LEU A 52 -5.14 -27.50 -20.22
N ARG A 53 -4.36 -26.47 -20.55
CA ARG A 53 -4.02 -25.37 -19.63
C ARG A 53 -4.96 -24.19 -19.87
N ILE A 54 -5.61 -23.70 -18.80
CA ILE A 54 -6.53 -22.56 -18.86
C ILE A 54 -6.18 -21.47 -17.85
N LYS A 55 -6.41 -20.21 -18.22
CA LYS A 55 -6.15 -19.01 -17.42
C LYS A 55 -7.27 -18.81 -16.40
N GLY A 56 -6.92 -18.91 -15.12
CA GLY A 56 -7.86 -18.70 -14.02
C GLY A 56 -7.76 -17.30 -13.40
N ARG A 57 -8.60 -17.05 -12.38
CA ARG A 57 -8.71 -15.72 -11.73
C ARG A 57 -7.56 -15.37 -10.78
N PHE A 58 -6.93 -16.38 -10.18
CA PHE A 58 -5.86 -16.21 -9.18
C PHE A 58 -4.63 -17.07 -9.53
N PHE A 59 -4.88 -18.28 -10.00
CA PHE A 59 -3.89 -19.21 -10.52
C PHE A 59 -4.41 -19.72 -11.88
N ASN A 60 -3.51 -20.11 -12.77
CA ASN A 60 -3.86 -20.91 -13.94
C ASN A 60 -4.27 -22.32 -13.49
N ILE A 61 -4.90 -23.09 -14.38
CA ILE A 61 -5.37 -24.44 -14.09
C ILE A 61 -4.87 -25.37 -15.19
N SER A 62 -4.12 -26.40 -14.81
CA SER A 62 -3.78 -27.52 -15.69
C SER A 62 -4.78 -28.63 -15.47
N LEU A 63 -5.61 -28.90 -16.48
CA LEU A 63 -6.51 -30.04 -16.54
C LEU A 63 -5.81 -31.18 -17.26
N ILE A 64 -5.63 -32.32 -16.60
CA ILE A 64 -5.11 -33.56 -17.21
C ILE A 64 -6.30 -34.50 -17.41
N ASN A 65 -6.58 -34.87 -18.65
CA ASN A 65 -7.60 -35.86 -19.02
C ASN A 65 -6.93 -37.24 -19.17
N VAL A 66 -7.53 -38.25 -18.53
CA VAL A 66 -6.96 -39.61 -18.42
C VAL A 66 -7.98 -40.70 -18.80
N HIS A 67 -7.46 -41.81 -19.32
CA HIS A 67 -8.18 -43.07 -19.49
C HIS A 67 -7.22 -44.23 -19.22
N ALA A 68 -7.20 -44.72 -17.98
CA ALA A 68 -6.26 -45.75 -17.52
C ALA A 68 -6.53 -47.14 -18.13
N PRO A 69 -5.55 -48.06 -18.17
CA PRO A 69 -5.78 -49.48 -18.51
C PRO A 69 -6.84 -50.14 -17.61
N THR A 70 -7.57 -51.11 -18.17
CA THR A 70 -8.48 -51.97 -17.40
C THR A 70 -7.70 -52.91 -16.47
N GLU A 71 -8.35 -53.49 -15.46
CA GLU A 71 -7.67 -54.34 -14.46
C GLU A 71 -6.96 -55.54 -15.12
N ASP A 72 -7.56 -56.13 -16.14
CA ASP A 72 -7.09 -57.31 -16.87
C ASP A 72 -5.88 -57.04 -17.80
N LYS A 73 -5.31 -55.83 -17.76
CA LYS A 73 -4.09 -55.49 -18.49
C LYS A 73 -2.84 -55.85 -17.71
N SER A 74 -1.74 -56.07 -18.44
CA SER A 74 -0.44 -56.34 -17.84
C SER A 74 0.03 -55.18 -16.98
N ASP A 75 0.79 -55.49 -15.93
CA ASP A 75 1.31 -54.47 -15.03
C ASP A 75 2.26 -53.50 -15.73
N VAL A 76 2.93 -53.95 -16.80
CA VAL A 76 3.73 -53.10 -17.70
C VAL A 76 2.85 -52.01 -18.35
N GLU A 77 1.67 -52.34 -18.89
CA GLU A 77 0.74 -51.33 -19.43
C GLU A 77 0.24 -50.36 -18.34
N LYS A 78 0.05 -50.85 -17.10
CA LYS A 78 -0.34 -50.01 -15.94
C LYS A 78 0.79 -49.05 -15.55
N ASP A 79 2.01 -49.55 -15.41
CA ASP A 79 3.19 -48.79 -14.97
C ASP A 79 3.64 -47.75 -15.99
N GLU A 80 3.62 -48.08 -17.30
CA GLU A 80 3.86 -47.12 -18.38
C GLU A 80 2.84 -45.96 -18.33
N PHE A 81 1.57 -46.26 -18.10
CA PHE A 81 0.52 -45.26 -17.96
C PHE A 81 0.74 -44.36 -16.73
N TYR A 82 1.05 -44.93 -15.56
CA TYR A 82 1.28 -44.14 -14.34
C TYR A 82 2.56 -43.31 -14.42
N SER A 83 3.64 -43.83 -15.01
CA SER A 83 4.86 -43.08 -15.30
C SER A 83 4.57 -41.91 -16.25
N ALA A 84 3.83 -42.13 -17.34
CA ALA A 84 3.45 -41.07 -18.27
C ALA A 84 2.50 -40.02 -17.64
N LEU A 85 1.68 -40.41 -16.66
CA LEU A 85 0.83 -39.51 -15.89
C LEU A 85 1.62 -38.65 -14.91
N GLU A 86 2.61 -39.23 -14.22
CA GLU A 86 3.57 -38.52 -13.36
C GLU A 86 4.40 -37.51 -14.15
N ASP A 87 4.91 -37.94 -15.29
CA ASP A 87 5.68 -37.13 -16.23
C ASP A 87 4.84 -35.97 -16.80
N ALA A 88 3.56 -36.20 -17.11
CA ALA A 88 2.61 -35.15 -17.49
C ALA A 88 2.26 -34.19 -16.32
N TYR A 89 2.18 -34.71 -15.09
CA TYR A 89 1.92 -33.92 -13.89
C TYR A 89 3.09 -33.00 -13.57
N ASP A 90 4.33 -33.48 -13.59
CA ASP A 90 5.50 -32.65 -13.26
C ASP A 90 5.90 -31.67 -14.36
N LYS A 91 5.60 -32.00 -15.63
CA LYS A 91 5.68 -31.04 -16.75
C LYS A 91 4.60 -29.94 -16.70
N CYS A 92 3.60 -30.04 -15.82
CA CYS A 92 2.69 -28.93 -15.53
C CYS A 92 3.32 -27.92 -14.54
N PRO A 93 3.25 -26.60 -14.79
CA PRO A 93 3.89 -25.60 -13.94
C PRO A 93 3.49 -25.67 -12.45
N LYS A 94 4.46 -25.44 -11.55
CA LYS A 94 4.27 -25.53 -10.07
C LYS A 94 3.27 -24.52 -9.48
N ASN A 95 2.95 -23.45 -10.23
CA ASN A 95 2.01 -22.39 -9.82
C ASN A 95 0.59 -22.58 -10.40
N ASP A 96 0.35 -23.62 -11.21
CA ASP A 96 -0.97 -23.95 -11.73
C ASP A 96 -1.71 -24.88 -10.76
N ILE A 97 -3.04 -24.70 -10.64
CA ILE A 97 -3.89 -25.67 -9.95
C ILE A 97 -3.96 -26.93 -10.82
N LYS A 98 -3.29 -27.99 -10.38
CA LYS A 98 -3.31 -29.28 -11.06
C LYS A 98 -4.58 -30.05 -10.70
N ILE A 99 -5.35 -30.42 -11.73
CA ILE A 99 -6.57 -31.23 -11.63
C ILE A 99 -6.43 -32.37 -12.64
N ILE A 100 -6.62 -33.59 -12.18
CA ILE A 100 -6.67 -34.78 -13.05
C ILE A 100 -8.11 -35.27 -13.04
N VAL A 101 -8.67 -35.60 -14.21
CA VAL A 101 -10.06 -36.05 -14.35
C VAL A 101 -10.19 -37.03 -15.50
N GLY A 102 -11.04 -38.04 -15.34
CA GLY A 102 -11.30 -39.01 -16.39
C GLY A 102 -11.58 -40.39 -15.81
N ASP A 103 -11.46 -41.40 -16.67
CA ASP A 103 -11.60 -42.79 -16.31
C ASP A 103 -10.28 -43.35 -15.77
N PHE A 104 -10.30 -43.87 -14.55
CA PHE A 104 -9.16 -44.50 -13.91
C PHE A 104 -9.24 -46.03 -13.89
N ASN A 105 -10.35 -46.64 -14.35
CA ASN A 105 -10.64 -48.08 -14.21
C ASN A 105 -10.37 -48.62 -12.78
N ALA A 106 -10.56 -47.75 -11.79
CA ALA A 106 -10.12 -47.92 -10.41
C ALA A 106 -11.32 -47.92 -9.47
N LYS A 107 -11.51 -49.03 -8.74
CA LYS A 107 -12.40 -49.11 -7.60
C LYS A 107 -11.62 -48.67 -6.38
N ILE A 108 -11.94 -47.50 -5.82
CA ILE A 108 -11.32 -46.97 -4.61
C ILE A 108 -12.23 -47.21 -3.40
N GLY A 109 -11.70 -47.80 -2.33
CA GLY A 109 -12.44 -48.14 -1.12
C GLY A 109 -12.64 -46.98 -0.14
N ARG A 110 -12.73 -47.33 1.16
CA ARG A 110 -12.83 -46.40 2.31
C ARG A 110 -11.89 -46.79 3.47
N GLU A 111 -10.83 -47.53 3.17
CA GLU A 111 -9.91 -48.12 4.12
C GLU A 111 -9.28 -47.06 5.03
N SER A 112 -9.06 -47.42 6.30
CA SER A 112 -8.45 -46.54 7.30
C SER A 112 -7.07 -46.02 6.85
N ARG A 113 -6.28 -46.87 6.19
CA ARG A 113 -4.94 -46.57 5.66
C ARG A 113 -4.87 -45.38 4.67
N TYR A 114 -5.99 -45.00 4.05
CA TYR A 114 -6.01 -44.01 2.96
C TYR A 114 -6.78 -42.71 3.23
N GLN A 115 -7.30 -42.50 4.46
CA GLN A 115 -8.17 -41.34 4.78
C GLN A 115 -7.53 -39.94 4.64
N SER A 116 -6.22 -39.86 4.39
CA SER A 116 -5.49 -38.63 4.06
C SER A 116 -5.79 -38.12 2.64
N HIS A 117 -5.95 -39.03 1.68
CA HIS A 117 -6.15 -38.73 0.26
C HIS A 117 -7.54 -39.16 -0.26
N VAL A 118 -8.11 -40.22 0.32
CA VAL A 118 -9.42 -40.80 -0.03
C VAL A 118 -10.51 -40.30 0.92
N GLY A 119 -11.66 -39.94 0.37
CA GLY A 119 -12.83 -39.49 1.13
C GLY A 119 -13.74 -40.62 1.63
N LYS A 120 -14.41 -40.38 2.76
CA LYS A 120 -15.22 -41.37 3.50
C LYS A 120 -16.54 -41.80 2.82
N TYR A 121 -16.78 -41.41 1.56
CA TYR A 121 -18.07 -41.58 0.88
C TYR A 121 -18.00 -42.35 -0.45
N SER A 122 -16.86 -42.97 -0.80
CA SER A 122 -16.73 -43.82 -1.99
C SER A 122 -17.83 -44.87 -2.11
N LEU A 123 -18.13 -45.38 -3.31
CA LEU A 123 -19.08 -46.47 -3.49
C LEU A 123 -18.59 -47.77 -2.81
N HIS A 124 -17.32 -48.10 -2.98
CA HIS A 124 -16.73 -49.39 -2.58
C HIS A 124 -16.30 -49.41 -1.10
N LYS A 125 -16.08 -50.61 -0.55
CA LYS A 125 -15.49 -50.80 0.80
C LYS A 125 -13.96 -50.85 0.74
N GLU A 126 -13.46 -51.68 -0.16
CA GLU A 126 -12.06 -51.98 -0.42
C GLU A 126 -11.69 -51.51 -1.82
N SER A 127 -10.40 -51.27 -2.04
CA SER A 127 -9.83 -50.89 -3.32
C SER A 127 -9.48 -52.12 -4.16
N ASN A 128 -9.53 -52.00 -5.47
CA ASN A 128 -8.93 -52.98 -6.39
C ASN A 128 -7.48 -52.57 -6.72
N GLU A 129 -6.80 -53.29 -7.62
CA GLU A 129 -5.37 -53.08 -7.89
C GLU A 129 -5.12 -51.71 -8.56
N ASN A 130 -5.90 -51.36 -9.59
CA ASN A 130 -5.92 -50.01 -10.14
C ASN A 130 -6.30 -48.94 -9.10
N GLY A 131 -7.11 -49.31 -8.10
CA GLY A 131 -7.45 -48.48 -6.94
C GLY A 131 -6.23 -48.16 -6.08
N ASP A 132 -5.51 -49.17 -5.59
CA ASP A 132 -4.30 -48.98 -4.79
C ASP A 132 -3.22 -48.22 -5.59
N ARG A 133 -3.07 -48.46 -6.91
CA ARG A 133 -2.19 -47.68 -7.80
C ARG A 133 -2.60 -46.20 -7.90
N ALA A 134 -3.89 -45.92 -8.12
CA ALA A 134 -4.41 -44.54 -8.19
C ALA A 134 -4.25 -43.80 -6.86
N ILE A 135 -4.38 -44.49 -5.73
CA ILE A 135 -4.17 -43.95 -4.39
C ILE A 135 -2.68 -43.71 -4.12
N GLY A 136 -1.80 -44.62 -4.57
CA GLY A 136 -0.34 -44.46 -4.49
C GLY A 136 0.14 -43.21 -5.24
N PHE A 137 -0.32 -43.02 -6.48
CA PHE A 137 -0.09 -41.79 -7.25
C PHE A 137 -0.64 -40.54 -6.53
N ALA A 138 -1.87 -40.62 -6.00
CA ALA A 138 -2.47 -39.50 -5.27
C ALA A 138 -1.66 -39.14 -4.01
N ALA A 139 -1.08 -40.13 -3.32
CA ALA A 139 -0.20 -39.92 -2.17
C ALA A 139 1.14 -39.30 -2.58
N SER A 140 1.82 -39.82 -3.61
CA SER A 140 3.14 -39.32 -4.03
C SER A 140 3.11 -37.87 -4.50
N LYS A 141 2.00 -37.44 -5.14
CA LYS A 141 1.79 -36.06 -5.61
C LYS A 141 0.96 -35.18 -4.66
N ASN A 142 0.62 -35.68 -3.46
CA ASN A 142 -0.18 -34.97 -2.45
C ASN A 142 -1.51 -34.41 -3.01
N MET A 143 -2.29 -35.30 -3.62
CA MET A 143 -3.58 -35.01 -4.24
C MET A 143 -4.73 -35.67 -3.47
N ILE A 144 -5.88 -35.00 -3.42
CA ILE A 144 -7.10 -35.52 -2.79
C ILE A 144 -8.08 -35.99 -3.87
N ILE A 145 -8.61 -37.20 -3.68
CA ILE A 145 -9.56 -37.85 -4.58
C ILE A 145 -10.95 -37.26 -4.31
N GLY A 146 -11.35 -36.31 -5.14
CA GLY A 146 -12.57 -35.52 -4.99
C GLY A 146 -13.87 -36.33 -5.16
N SER A 147 -13.85 -37.37 -6.00
CA SER A 147 -14.98 -38.27 -6.28
C SER A 147 -15.47 -39.05 -5.05
N THR A 148 -14.62 -39.27 -4.04
CA THR A 148 -14.97 -40.01 -2.80
C THR A 148 -15.23 -39.07 -1.60
N LYS A 149 -15.03 -37.75 -1.78
CA LYS A 149 -15.03 -36.73 -0.72
C LYS A 149 -16.40 -36.19 -0.30
N PHE A 150 -17.42 -36.29 -1.15
CA PHE A 150 -18.71 -35.64 -0.93
C PHE A 150 -19.82 -36.65 -0.57
N ASN A 151 -20.63 -36.32 0.44
CA ASN A 151 -21.72 -37.18 0.87
C ASN A 151 -22.91 -37.08 -0.11
N HIS A 152 -23.12 -38.15 -0.87
CA HIS A 152 -24.19 -38.29 -1.85
C HIS A 152 -24.93 -39.61 -1.63
N LYS A 153 -26.21 -39.66 -2.04
CA LYS A 153 -26.93 -40.94 -2.15
C LYS A 153 -26.19 -41.85 -3.12
N ASP A 154 -26.20 -43.15 -2.86
CA ASP A 154 -25.43 -44.11 -3.67
C ASP A 154 -25.87 -44.13 -5.14
N VAL A 155 -27.12 -43.80 -5.46
CA VAL A 155 -27.62 -43.56 -6.85
C VAL A 155 -26.96 -42.37 -7.60
N HIS A 156 -25.98 -41.69 -6.99
CA HIS A 156 -25.18 -40.59 -7.57
C HIS A 156 -23.66 -40.80 -7.40
N LYS A 157 -23.23 -42.03 -7.08
CA LYS A 157 -21.81 -42.41 -6.95
C LYS A 157 -21.27 -43.27 -8.11
N PRO A 158 -21.99 -44.30 -8.61
CA PRO A 158 -21.56 -45.02 -9.79
C PRO A 158 -21.36 -44.07 -10.96
N THR A 159 -20.31 -44.34 -11.72
CA THR A 159 -19.97 -43.65 -12.96
C THR A 159 -20.02 -44.59 -14.16
N TRP A 160 -20.12 -45.90 -13.93
CA TRP A 160 -20.30 -46.95 -14.94
C TRP A 160 -21.34 -47.98 -14.49
N VAL A 161 -22.02 -48.60 -15.45
CA VAL A 161 -22.91 -49.76 -15.25
C VAL A 161 -22.55 -50.85 -16.25
N SER A 162 -22.54 -52.10 -15.80
CA SER A 162 -22.27 -53.26 -16.65
C SER A 162 -23.35 -53.45 -17.74
N PRO A 163 -23.02 -54.11 -18.87
CA PRO A 163 -23.99 -54.40 -19.93
C PRO A 163 -25.23 -55.21 -19.48
N ASP A 164 -25.11 -55.98 -18.39
CA ASP A 164 -26.23 -56.70 -17.74
C ASP A 164 -27.18 -55.79 -16.92
N GLY A 165 -26.81 -54.53 -16.68
CA GLY A 165 -27.57 -53.56 -15.88
C GLY A 165 -27.49 -53.75 -14.36
N GLN A 166 -26.83 -54.79 -13.86
CA GLN A 166 -26.83 -55.21 -12.45
C GLN A 166 -25.68 -54.59 -11.66
N THR A 167 -24.45 -54.64 -12.17
CA THR A 167 -23.26 -54.15 -11.48
C THR A 167 -23.06 -52.65 -11.75
N MET A 168 -22.95 -51.85 -10.69
CA MET A 168 -22.71 -50.41 -10.80
C MET A 168 -21.39 -50.06 -10.11
N ASN A 169 -20.42 -49.54 -10.87
CA ASN A 169 -19.09 -49.21 -10.35
C ASN A 169 -18.86 -47.69 -10.35
N GLN A 170 -18.06 -47.21 -9.39
CA GLN A 170 -17.45 -45.89 -9.42
C GLN A 170 -15.99 -46.08 -9.87
N ILE A 171 -15.66 -45.64 -11.10
CA ILE A 171 -14.32 -45.77 -11.72
C ILE A 171 -13.81 -44.46 -12.36
N ASP A 172 -14.71 -43.56 -12.75
CA ASP A 172 -14.35 -42.21 -13.19
C ASP A 172 -14.07 -41.35 -11.95
N HIS A 173 -12.93 -40.67 -11.93
CA HIS A 173 -12.46 -39.94 -10.77
C HIS A 173 -12.00 -38.52 -11.13
N MET A 174 -11.93 -37.68 -10.10
CA MET A 174 -11.36 -36.34 -10.17
C MET A 174 -10.40 -36.17 -9.00
N LEU A 175 -9.11 -35.97 -9.28
CA LEU A 175 -8.08 -35.65 -8.30
C LEU A 175 -7.76 -34.15 -8.37
N ILE A 176 -7.44 -33.56 -7.22
CA ILE A 176 -6.98 -32.18 -7.11
C ILE A 176 -5.87 -32.07 -6.06
N ASP A 177 -4.86 -31.25 -6.32
CA ASP A 177 -3.83 -30.88 -5.33
C ASP A 177 -4.47 -30.58 -3.96
N ALA A 178 -3.97 -31.22 -2.90
CA ALA A 178 -4.51 -31.12 -1.55
C ALA A 178 -4.61 -29.67 -1.05
N ARG A 179 -3.66 -28.79 -1.41
CA ARG A 179 -3.68 -27.35 -1.06
C ARG A 179 -4.90 -26.63 -1.63
N HIS A 180 -5.43 -27.13 -2.75
CA HIS A 180 -6.56 -26.58 -3.49
C HIS A 180 -7.86 -27.40 -3.31
N ALA A 181 -7.84 -28.49 -2.57
CA ALA A 181 -9.01 -29.35 -2.32
C ALA A 181 -10.14 -28.70 -1.48
N SER A 182 -10.00 -27.41 -1.12
CA SER A 182 -11.04 -26.53 -0.53
C SER A 182 -11.71 -25.59 -1.56
N ASN A 183 -11.19 -25.55 -2.79
CA ASN A 183 -11.80 -24.89 -3.95
C ASN A 183 -12.84 -25.80 -4.63
N LEU A 184 -12.77 -27.11 -4.39
CA LEU A 184 -13.75 -28.09 -4.83
C LEU A 184 -15.00 -28.05 -3.92
N LEU A 185 -16.20 -27.96 -4.52
CA LEU A 185 -17.47 -27.75 -3.80
C LEU A 185 -18.43 -28.95 -3.85
N ASP A 186 -18.34 -29.77 -4.89
CA ASP A 186 -19.26 -30.86 -5.22
C ASP A 186 -18.59 -31.74 -6.30
N VAL A 187 -18.66 -33.07 -6.22
CA VAL A 187 -18.28 -34.00 -7.31
C VAL A 187 -19.23 -35.20 -7.26
N ARG A 188 -19.99 -35.43 -8.33
CA ARG A 188 -21.04 -36.47 -8.38
C ARG A 188 -21.30 -36.95 -9.81
N SER A 189 -21.88 -38.13 -9.98
CA SER A 189 -22.41 -38.57 -11.26
C SER A 189 -23.83 -38.05 -11.54
N TYR A 190 -24.23 -38.01 -12.81
CA TYR A 190 -25.51 -37.48 -13.27
C TYR A 190 -26.29 -38.52 -14.10
N LYS A 191 -26.83 -39.56 -13.45
CA LYS A 191 -27.66 -40.66 -14.04
C LYS A 191 -28.88 -40.23 -14.90
N ARG A 192 -29.19 -38.92 -15.00
CA ARG A 192 -30.26 -38.37 -15.88
C ARG A 192 -29.73 -37.58 -17.09
N ALA A 193 -28.41 -37.47 -17.27
CA ALA A 193 -27.83 -36.96 -18.50
C ALA A 193 -27.80 -38.11 -19.51
N ASN A 194 -28.86 -38.25 -20.33
CA ASN A 194 -28.86 -39.24 -21.40
C ASN A 194 -27.88 -38.79 -22.50
N ILE A 195 -26.76 -39.52 -22.61
CA ILE A 195 -25.67 -39.25 -23.54
C ILE A 195 -25.29 -40.48 -24.39
N ASP A 196 -26.13 -41.52 -24.36
CA ASP A 196 -25.96 -42.79 -25.09
C ASP A 196 -24.59 -43.46 -24.83
N SER A 197 -24.30 -43.69 -23.54
CA SER A 197 -23.11 -44.39 -23.04
C SER A 197 -23.43 -45.13 -21.73
N ASP A 198 -22.71 -46.22 -21.53
CA ASP A 198 -22.53 -46.99 -20.31
C ASP A 198 -21.94 -46.20 -19.12
N HIS A 199 -21.24 -45.08 -19.38
CA HIS A 199 -20.76 -44.16 -18.35
C HIS A 199 -21.77 -43.05 -18.01
N TYR A 200 -22.03 -42.84 -16.72
CA TYR A 200 -22.75 -41.69 -16.20
C TYR A 200 -21.83 -40.47 -16.02
N LEU A 201 -22.13 -39.38 -16.72
CA LEU A 201 -21.42 -38.10 -16.65
C LEU A 201 -21.02 -37.69 -15.21
N LEU A 202 -19.71 -37.69 -14.94
CA LEU A 202 -19.12 -37.15 -13.73
C LEU A 202 -19.04 -35.62 -13.82
N GLY A 203 -19.66 -34.91 -12.88
CA GLY A 203 -19.74 -33.45 -12.88
C GLY A 203 -19.21 -32.82 -11.59
N ALA A 204 -18.15 -32.02 -11.71
CA ALA A 204 -17.52 -31.30 -10.60
C ALA A 204 -17.95 -29.83 -10.54
N LYS A 205 -18.06 -29.28 -9.33
CA LYS A 205 -18.26 -27.83 -9.10
C LYS A 205 -17.02 -27.25 -8.43
N PHE A 206 -16.31 -26.42 -9.18
CA PHE A 206 -15.08 -25.77 -8.73
C PHE A 206 -15.30 -24.26 -8.48
N ARG A 207 -14.61 -23.71 -7.48
CA ARG A 207 -14.54 -22.28 -7.20
C ARG A 207 -13.15 -21.92 -6.72
N ALA A 208 -12.35 -21.32 -7.58
CA ALA A 208 -11.04 -20.77 -7.22
C ALA A 208 -11.17 -19.78 -6.03
N ARG A 209 -10.47 -20.08 -4.94
CA ARG A 209 -10.20 -19.22 -3.79
C ARG A 209 -8.71 -19.27 -3.50
N ILE A 210 -8.24 -18.29 -2.75
CA ILE A 210 -6.93 -18.31 -2.09
C ILE A 210 -7.04 -19.22 -0.86
N SER A 211 -6.06 -20.11 -0.67
CA SER A 211 -5.98 -21.01 0.48
C SER A 211 -5.46 -20.26 1.71
N ASN A 212 -6.29 -20.15 2.76
CA ASN A 212 -5.86 -19.59 4.05
C ASN A 212 -4.89 -20.56 4.75
N VAL A 213 -3.59 -20.34 4.59
CA VAL A 213 -2.55 -21.02 5.37
C VAL A 213 -2.75 -20.67 6.86
N LYS A 214 -2.95 -21.68 7.72
CA LYS A 214 -2.87 -21.49 9.17
C LYS A 214 -1.41 -21.18 9.51
N LYS A 215 -1.12 -20.02 10.09
CA LYS A 215 0.26 -19.71 10.53
C LYS A 215 0.66 -20.69 11.63
N LEU A 216 1.82 -21.33 11.46
CA LEU A 216 2.63 -21.75 12.60
C LEU A 216 2.90 -20.51 13.48
N ALA A 217 2.93 -20.69 14.79
CA ALA A 217 3.24 -19.62 15.71
C ALA A 217 4.74 -19.31 15.61
N SER A 218 5.09 -18.21 14.93
CA SER A 218 6.40 -17.61 15.11
C SER A 218 6.48 -17.01 16.51
N GLU A 219 7.66 -17.08 17.12
CA GLU A 219 7.97 -16.28 18.30
C GLU A 219 7.66 -14.79 18.02
N ARG A 220 7.21 -14.08 19.05
CA ARG A 220 6.77 -12.69 18.92
C ARG A 220 7.83 -11.79 19.53
N GLN A 221 8.25 -10.76 18.80
CA GLN A 221 8.99 -9.66 19.41
C GLN A 221 8.19 -9.12 20.61
N LYS A 222 8.82 -9.11 21.79
CA LYS A 222 8.25 -8.51 23.00
C LYS A 222 8.05 -7.01 22.78
N LYS A 223 7.07 -6.43 23.49
CA LYS A 223 6.75 -5.00 23.39
C LYS A 223 6.75 -4.36 24.76
N TYR A 224 7.60 -3.36 24.97
CA TYR A 224 7.63 -2.59 26.21
C TYR A 224 6.39 -1.71 26.37
N ASN A 225 5.91 -1.57 27.61
CA ASN A 225 4.77 -0.72 27.93
C ASN A 225 5.19 0.74 28.19
N VAL A 226 5.59 1.47 27.14
CA VAL A 226 6.05 2.88 27.17
C VAL A 226 5.10 3.87 27.87
N LEU A 227 3.84 3.49 28.10
CA LEU A 227 2.88 4.32 28.84
C LEU A 227 3.19 4.39 30.35
N ARG A 228 4.04 3.50 30.90
CA ARG A 228 4.44 3.56 32.32
C ARG A 228 5.44 4.68 32.59
N LEU A 229 6.25 5.11 31.62
CA LEU A 229 7.17 6.27 31.72
C LEU A 229 6.44 7.63 31.70
N ARG A 230 5.17 7.66 32.11
CA ARG A 230 4.41 8.88 32.45
C ARG A 230 4.29 9.08 33.96
N ASP A 231 4.75 8.10 34.72
CA ASP A 231 4.76 8.04 36.17
C ASP A 231 6.20 8.34 36.61
N GLU A 232 6.38 9.38 37.41
CA GLU A 232 7.71 9.89 37.79
C GLU A 232 8.47 8.88 38.66
N GLU A 233 7.76 8.06 39.45
CA GLU A 233 8.35 6.99 40.26
C GLU A 233 8.83 5.80 39.39
N VAL A 234 8.23 5.62 38.21
CA VAL A 234 8.66 4.64 37.21
C VAL A 234 9.87 5.17 36.42
N VAL A 235 9.91 6.47 36.12
CA VAL A 235 11.05 7.13 35.47
C VAL A 235 12.28 7.11 36.38
N HIS A 236 12.12 7.43 37.67
CA HIS A 236 13.23 7.40 38.65
C HIS A 236 13.88 6.00 38.71
N ARG A 237 13.08 4.94 38.90
CA ARG A 237 13.59 3.56 38.95
C ARG A 237 14.22 3.09 37.64
N PHE A 238 13.72 3.59 36.50
CA PHE A 238 14.33 3.33 35.20
C PHE A 238 15.71 3.99 35.07
N GLN A 239 15.89 5.19 35.62
CA GLN A 239 17.18 5.88 35.70
C GLN A 239 18.12 5.19 36.70
N GLU A 240 17.65 4.78 37.88
CA GLU A 240 18.46 4.02 38.86
C GLU A 240 19.02 2.72 38.28
N THR A 241 18.21 1.92 37.58
CA THR A 241 18.70 0.71 36.89
C THR A 241 19.70 1.05 35.77
N ILE A 242 19.49 2.12 35.00
CA ILE A 242 20.44 2.56 33.97
C ILE A 242 21.78 2.96 34.61
N ASN A 243 21.76 3.84 35.61
CA ASN A 243 22.95 4.35 36.28
C ASN A 243 23.76 3.19 36.88
N LYS A 244 23.10 2.23 37.54
CA LYS A 244 23.72 1.01 38.08
C LYS A 244 24.46 0.16 37.02
N HIS A 245 24.04 0.20 35.76
CA HIS A 245 24.66 -0.57 34.67
C HIS A 245 25.59 0.25 33.76
N LEU A 246 25.54 1.58 33.81
CA LEU A 246 26.46 2.47 33.09
C LEU A 246 27.65 2.92 33.95
N CYS A 247 27.49 3.00 35.27
CA CYS A 247 28.57 3.38 36.19
C CYS A 247 29.84 2.54 35.94
N PRO A 248 31.04 3.15 35.88
CA PRO A 248 32.31 2.43 35.80
C PRO A 248 32.52 1.51 37.00
N GLN A 249 33.19 0.38 36.78
CA GLN A 249 33.93 -0.28 37.86
C GLN A 249 35.37 0.24 37.83
N GLU A 250 36.01 0.38 39.00
CA GLU A 250 37.27 1.10 39.24
C GLU A 250 38.52 0.53 38.51
N HIS A 251 38.33 -0.45 37.61
CA HIS A 251 39.37 -1.14 36.84
C HIS A 251 39.11 -1.16 35.31
N GLU A 252 38.03 -0.56 34.81
CA GLU A 252 37.62 -0.67 33.38
C GLU A 252 37.94 0.56 32.51
N GLU A 253 38.39 1.69 33.07
CA GLU A 253 38.34 2.99 32.37
C GLU A 253 39.27 3.15 31.15
N HIS A 254 40.21 2.24 30.92
CA HIS A 254 41.18 2.37 29.83
C HIS A 254 41.01 1.29 28.74
N ASN A 255 40.82 1.78 27.51
CA ASN A 255 40.87 1.03 26.25
C ASN A 255 39.62 0.21 25.82
N MET A 256 38.41 0.53 26.31
CA MET A 256 37.16 0.02 25.71
C MET A 256 36.98 0.49 24.26
N SER A 257 36.57 -0.42 23.36
CA SER A 257 36.25 -0.09 21.96
C SER A 257 34.85 0.52 21.79
N ILE A 258 34.61 1.18 20.65
CA ILE A 258 33.30 1.74 20.25
C ILE A 258 32.19 0.68 20.27
N VAL A 259 32.50 -0.59 19.97
CA VAL A 259 31.52 -1.69 20.01
C VAL A 259 31.16 -2.03 21.46
N GLU A 260 32.15 -2.15 22.35
CA GLU A 260 31.91 -2.49 23.77
C GLU A 260 31.17 -1.37 24.51
N ILE A 261 31.47 -0.10 24.20
CA ILE A 261 30.75 1.08 24.71
C ILE A 261 29.28 1.02 24.25
N TRP A 262 29.03 0.79 22.95
CA TRP A 262 27.66 0.65 22.45
C TRP A 262 26.92 -0.55 23.08
N ASP A 263 27.61 -1.67 23.25
CA ASP A 263 27.04 -2.89 23.80
C ASP A 263 26.68 -2.75 25.30
N ARG A 264 27.52 -2.08 26.12
CA ARG A 264 27.18 -1.71 27.52
C ARG A 264 25.92 -0.84 27.56
N CYS A 265 25.86 0.21 26.72
CA CYS A 265 24.70 1.10 26.60
C CYS A 265 23.41 0.35 26.20
N ARG A 266 23.48 -0.50 25.17
CA ARG A 266 22.35 -1.29 24.68
C ARG A 266 21.86 -2.29 25.75
N ASN A 267 22.78 -2.91 26.47
CA ASN A 267 22.46 -3.89 27.50
C ASN A 267 21.78 -3.20 28.71
N ALA A 268 22.30 -2.07 29.20
CA ALA A 268 21.68 -1.28 30.27
C ALA A 268 20.23 -0.87 29.94
N LEU A 269 20.00 -0.31 28.74
CA LEU A 269 18.67 0.05 28.24
C LEU A 269 17.72 -1.15 28.13
N THR A 270 18.24 -2.31 27.76
CA THR A 270 17.45 -3.55 27.61
C THR A 270 17.07 -4.13 28.97
N ILE A 271 17.99 -4.10 29.96
CA ILE A 271 17.73 -4.54 31.33
C ILE A 271 16.68 -3.64 32.00
N ALA A 272 16.91 -2.32 32.03
CA ALA A 272 15.96 -1.36 32.60
C ALA A 272 14.59 -1.41 31.92
N GLY A 273 14.55 -1.59 30.59
CA GLY A 273 13.31 -1.80 29.84
C GLY A 273 12.56 -3.09 30.23
N ASN A 274 13.28 -4.19 30.47
CA ASN A 274 12.68 -5.46 30.90
C ASN A 274 12.14 -5.38 32.34
N GLU A 275 12.94 -4.85 33.27
CA GLU A 275 12.62 -4.81 34.70
C GLU A 275 11.48 -3.83 35.03
N VAL A 276 11.58 -2.59 34.54
CA VAL A 276 10.70 -1.51 35.00
C VAL A 276 9.40 -1.44 34.16
N MET A 277 9.49 -1.58 32.83
CA MET A 277 8.32 -1.38 31.97
C MET A 277 7.42 -2.62 31.86
N GLY A 278 8.02 -3.81 31.74
CA GLY A 278 7.29 -5.06 31.50
C GLY A 278 6.59 -5.13 30.14
N GLU A 279 5.90 -6.25 29.90
CA GLU A 279 5.26 -6.53 28.61
C GLU A 279 3.90 -5.83 28.44
N CYS A 280 3.75 -5.13 27.32
CA CYS A 280 2.51 -4.49 26.90
C CYS A 280 1.47 -5.54 26.48
N ARG A 281 0.73 -6.09 27.46
CA ARG A 281 -0.45 -6.92 27.20
C ARG A 281 -1.40 -6.17 26.28
N ARG A 282 -1.78 -6.81 25.18
CA ARG A 282 -2.76 -6.24 24.25
C ARG A 282 -4.10 -6.17 24.95
N GLN A 283 -4.64 -4.97 25.15
CA GLN A 283 -6.06 -4.81 25.44
C GLN A 283 -6.85 -5.47 24.30
N ASP A 284 -7.69 -6.44 24.64
CA ASP A 284 -8.63 -6.98 23.67
C ASP A 284 -9.52 -5.84 23.18
N LYS A 285 -9.62 -5.71 21.86
CA LYS A 285 -10.55 -4.75 21.28
C LYS A 285 -11.94 -5.24 21.65
N ALA A 286 -12.78 -4.34 22.17
CA ALA A 286 -14.21 -4.57 22.17
C ALA A 286 -14.63 -4.88 20.72
N GLU A 287 -14.93 -6.14 20.44
CA GLU A 287 -15.47 -6.58 19.15
C GLU A 287 -17.00 -6.50 19.23
N TRP A 288 -17.64 -6.14 18.12
CA TRP A 288 -19.11 -6.16 18.02
C TRP A 288 -19.71 -7.56 18.15
N PHE A 289 -18.87 -8.60 18.08
CA PHE A 289 -19.26 -10.01 18.15
C PHE A 289 -19.22 -10.48 19.61
N ASP A 290 -20.36 -10.38 20.26
CA ASP A 290 -20.59 -10.78 21.65
C ASP A 290 -21.10 -12.23 21.77
N ASP A 291 -21.44 -12.65 22.99
CA ASP A 291 -21.92 -14.00 23.25
C ASP A 291 -23.35 -14.26 22.75
N ASP A 292 -24.16 -13.23 22.49
CA ASP A 292 -25.40 -13.35 21.70
C ASP A 292 -25.06 -13.74 20.26
N CYS A 293 -24.10 -13.05 19.63
CA CYS A 293 -23.62 -13.39 18.29
C CYS A 293 -23.01 -14.79 18.24
N ARG A 294 -22.29 -15.22 19.30
CA ARG A 294 -21.73 -16.57 19.44
C ARG A 294 -22.83 -17.62 19.59
N THR A 295 -23.81 -17.38 20.45
CA THR A 295 -24.93 -18.28 20.75
C THR A 295 -25.82 -18.47 19.52
N ALA A 296 -26.22 -17.39 18.85
CA ALA A 296 -26.97 -17.47 17.59
C ALA A 296 -26.20 -18.23 16.49
N THR A 297 -24.88 -18.01 16.40
CA THR A 297 -24.01 -18.75 15.48
C THR A 297 -24.00 -20.25 15.80
N ASN A 298 -23.90 -20.62 17.08
CA ASN A 298 -23.88 -22.00 17.55
C ASN A 298 -25.23 -22.71 17.33
N ILE A 299 -26.35 -22.10 17.72
CA ILE A 299 -27.71 -22.65 17.52
C ILE A 299 -27.97 -22.93 16.03
N LYS A 300 -27.58 -22.00 15.14
CA LYS A 300 -27.66 -22.19 13.68
C LYS A 300 -26.67 -23.25 13.16
N ASN A 301 -25.48 -23.38 13.76
CA ASN A 301 -24.54 -24.46 13.43
C ASN A 301 -25.06 -25.84 13.86
N ASP A 302 -25.75 -25.95 15.00
CA ASP A 302 -26.32 -27.21 15.48
C ASP A 302 -27.61 -27.59 14.73
N ALA A 303 -28.40 -26.61 14.32
CA ALA A 303 -29.46 -26.83 13.33
C ALA A 303 -28.89 -27.34 11.99
N TYR A 304 -27.71 -26.86 11.58
CA TYR A 304 -27.01 -27.37 10.40
C TYR A 304 -26.51 -28.82 10.58
N LYS A 305 -25.94 -29.18 11.75
CA LYS A 305 -25.62 -30.58 12.10
C LYS A 305 -26.87 -31.46 12.01
N LYS A 306 -27.98 -31.06 12.65
CA LYS A 306 -29.26 -31.81 12.63
C LYS A 306 -29.83 -31.95 11.21
N LEU A 307 -29.68 -30.94 10.36
CA LEU A 307 -30.01 -30.98 8.94
C LEU A 307 -29.11 -31.94 8.13
N GLN A 308 -27.82 -32.06 8.48
CA GLN A 308 -26.90 -33.02 7.87
C GLN A 308 -27.21 -34.48 8.30
N HIS A 309 -27.59 -34.70 9.57
CA HIS A 309 -27.97 -36.04 10.06
C HIS A 309 -29.33 -36.52 9.52
N ARG A 310 -30.38 -35.67 9.53
CA ARG A 310 -31.72 -36.04 9.04
C ARG A 310 -32.37 -34.89 8.25
N ARG A 311 -32.37 -34.98 6.93
CA ARG A 311 -32.85 -33.93 6.02
C ARG A 311 -34.36 -33.98 5.78
N THR A 312 -35.14 -33.51 6.75
CA THR A 312 -36.61 -33.31 6.64
C THR A 312 -36.95 -31.91 6.14
N LYS A 313 -38.21 -31.68 5.70
CA LYS A 313 -38.74 -30.33 5.35
C LYS A 313 -38.57 -29.37 6.53
N ALA A 314 -39.03 -29.77 7.72
CA ALA A 314 -38.90 -29.00 8.96
C ALA A 314 -37.45 -28.64 9.34
N ASN A 315 -36.47 -29.54 9.14
CA ASN A 315 -35.06 -29.24 9.40
C ASN A 315 -34.46 -28.26 8.38
N VAL A 316 -34.95 -28.24 7.13
CA VAL A 316 -34.57 -27.23 6.12
C VAL A 316 -35.15 -25.86 6.48
N GLU A 317 -36.41 -25.82 6.93
CA GLU A 317 -37.13 -24.63 7.40
C GLU A 317 -36.40 -24.01 8.61
N ARG A 318 -36.26 -24.79 9.70
CA ARG A 318 -35.59 -24.39 10.94
C ARG A 318 -34.17 -23.86 10.72
N TYR A 319 -33.41 -24.44 9.79
CA TYR A 319 -32.08 -23.91 9.44
C TYR A 319 -32.13 -22.60 8.64
N ARG A 320 -33.14 -22.40 7.77
CA ARG A 320 -33.31 -21.14 7.03
C ARG A 320 -33.61 -19.98 7.97
N ASP A 321 -34.45 -20.22 8.97
CA ASP A 321 -34.91 -19.17 9.89
C ASP A 321 -33.84 -18.84 10.92
N LEU A 322 -33.20 -19.82 11.57
CA LEU A 322 -32.05 -19.56 12.44
C LEU A 322 -30.87 -18.87 11.71
N ARG A 323 -30.76 -19.03 10.38
CA ARG A 323 -29.81 -18.30 9.51
C ARG A 323 -30.30 -16.90 9.10
N ARG A 324 -31.60 -16.64 9.17
CA ARG A 324 -32.20 -15.29 9.06
C ARG A 324 -31.94 -14.51 10.35
N ASP A 325 -32.10 -15.19 11.48
CA ASP A 325 -32.00 -14.64 12.84
C ASP A 325 -30.55 -14.36 13.23
N GLU A 326 -29.61 -15.29 13.02
CA GLU A 326 -28.16 -15.05 13.13
C GLU A 326 -27.76 -13.78 12.37
N LYS A 327 -28.18 -13.67 11.10
CA LYS A 327 -27.91 -12.49 10.28
C LYS A 327 -28.61 -11.23 10.78
N TRP A 328 -29.75 -11.33 11.44
CA TRP A 328 -30.44 -10.19 12.03
C TRP A 328 -29.70 -9.71 13.29
N ILE A 329 -29.36 -10.62 14.21
CA ILE A 329 -28.57 -10.36 15.42
C ILE A 329 -27.21 -9.75 15.04
N HIS A 330 -26.46 -10.36 14.11
CA HIS A 330 -25.16 -9.84 13.69
C HIS A 330 -25.27 -8.42 13.09
N ARG A 331 -26.30 -8.15 12.28
CA ARG A 331 -26.55 -6.81 11.73
C ARG A 331 -26.98 -5.81 12.82
N MET A 332 -27.74 -6.24 13.81
CA MET A 332 -28.17 -5.42 14.95
C MET A 332 -26.98 -5.04 15.83
N LYS A 333 -26.19 -6.01 16.28
CA LYS A 333 -25.00 -5.79 17.13
C LYS A 333 -23.91 -5.01 16.40
N THR A 334 -23.66 -5.28 15.11
CA THR A 334 -22.78 -4.44 14.26
C THR A 334 -23.26 -2.98 14.24
N ARG A 335 -24.57 -2.74 14.06
CA ARG A 335 -25.14 -1.38 14.05
C ARG A 335 -25.05 -0.70 15.41
N ALA A 336 -25.38 -1.40 16.50
CA ALA A 336 -25.27 -0.85 17.86
C ALA A 336 -23.84 -0.41 18.16
N PHE A 337 -22.85 -1.25 17.83
CA PHE A 337 -21.43 -0.92 17.96
C PHE A 337 -20.98 0.23 17.02
N GLU A 338 -21.49 0.29 15.77
CA GLU A 338 -21.24 1.44 14.89
C GLU A 338 -21.91 2.75 15.39
N SER A 339 -23.03 2.67 16.10
CA SER A 339 -23.71 3.83 16.74
C SER A 339 -22.96 4.33 17.97
N GLN A 340 -22.68 3.42 18.93
CA GLN A 340 -21.93 3.73 20.16
C GLN A 340 -20.61 4.43 19.84
N ARG A 341 -19.85 3.94 18.85
CA ARG A 341 -18.58 4.54 18.41
C ARG A 341 -18.70 5.91 17.74
N MET A 342 -19.91 6.34 17.37
CA MET A 342 -20.20 7.67 16.85
C MET A 342 -20.64 8.60 17.98
N GLU A 343 -21.36 8.09 18.98
CA GLU A 343 -21.65 8.79 20.24
C GLU A 343 -20.36 9.07 21.03
N GLU A 344 -19.45 8.08 21.15
CA GLU A 344 -18.08 8.27 21.70
C GLU A 344 -17.31 9.37 20.96
N LEU A 345 -17.43 9.44 19.62
CA LEU A 345 -16.78 10.49 18.83
C LEU A 345 -17.41 11.88 19.08
N GLU A 346 -18.71 11.95 19.31
CA GLU A 346 -19.40 13.20 19.64
C GLU A 346 -19.03 13.67 21.06
N GLN A 347 -18.98 12.76 22.04
CA GLN A 347 -18.51 13.02 23.41
C GLN A 347 -17.07 13.53 23.44
N LEU A 348 -16.15 12.89 22.69
CA LEU A 348 -14.75 13.34 22.58
C LEU A 348 -14.62 14.72 21.92
N ARG A 349 -15.56 15.13 21.07
CA ARG A 349 -15.62 16.51 20.56
C ARG A 349 -16.03 17.49 21.65
N ASP A 350 -17.05 17.14 22.44
CA ASP A 350 -17.63 18.03 23.45
C ASP A 350 -16.74 18.20 24.68
N GLN A 351 -15.97 17.16 25.02
CA GLN A 351 -14.86 17.21 25.97
C GLN A 351 -13.61 17.95 25.41
N ASN A 352 -13.66 18.46 24.17
CA ASN A 352 -12.54 19.07 23.43
C ASN A 352 -11.28 18.19 23.27
N GLU A 353 -11.42 16.87 23.47
CA GLU A 353 -10.39 15.82 23.47
C GLU A 353 -9.84 15.53 22.05
N THR A 354 -9.25 16.56 21.47
CA THR A 354 -8.99 16.69 20.02
C THR A 354 -8.01 15.62 19.51
N ARG A 355 -7.02 15.22 20.30
CA ARG A 355 -6.07 14.15 19.94
C ARG A 355 -6.76 12.78 19.92
N LYS A 356 -7.58 12.46 20.94
CA LYS A 356 -8.36 11.22 21.02
C LYS A 356 -9.41 11.14 19.90
N PHE A 357 -10.10 12.26 19.63
CA PHE A 357 -11.07 12.40 18.55
C PHE A 357 -10.48 12.03 17.19
N TYR A 358 -9.41 12.70 16.74
CA TYR A 358 -8.81 12.40 15.43
C TYR A 358 -8.14 11.03 15.37
N HIS A 359 -7.58 10.52 16.49
CA HIS A 359 -7.06 9.17 16.54
C HIS A 359 -8.17 8.12 16.34
N SER A 360 -9.33 8.28 16.98
CA SER A 360 -10.49 7.38 16.79
C SER A 360 -11.04 7.48 15.36
N VAL A 361 -11.17 8.68 14.79
CA VAL A 361 -11.57 8.87 13.39
C VAL A 361 -10.60 8.16 12.43
N ASN A 362 -9.29 8.35 12.60
CA ASN A 362 -8.30 7.70 11.73
C ASN A 362 -8.23 6.18 11.93
N ALA A 363 -8.42 5.68 13.15
CA ALA A 363 -8.53 4.24 13.43
C ALA A 363 -9.77 3.62 12.74
N GLN A 364 -10.87 4.37 12.60
CA GLN A 364 -12.07 3.95 11.87
C GLN A 364 -11.96 4.11 10.34
N ARG A 365 -11.10 5.02 9.85
CA ARG A 365 -10.81 5.20 8.42
C ARG A 365 -9.88 4.12 7.85
N LYS A 366 -9.03 3.50 8.68
CA LYS A 366 -8.14 2.39 8.27
C LYS A 366 -8.99 1.19 7.85
N THR A 367 -9.10 0.99 6.53
CA THR A 367 -9.69 -0.20 5.92
C THR A 367 -8.92 -1.46 6.33
N PHE A 368 -9.56 -2.63 6.17
CA PHE A 368 -8.87 -3.91 6.32
C PHE A 368 -7.65 -3.96 5.39
N GLN A 369 -6.45 -3.86 5.96
CA GLN A 369 -5.20 -4.14 5.26
C GLN A 369 -5.09 -5.66 5.14
N PRO A 370 -5.20 -6.24 3.92
CA PRO A 370 -4.93 -7.66 3.75
C PRO A 370 -3.48 -7.94 4.11
N ARG A 371 -3.24 -9.09 4.74
CA ARG A 371 -1.88 -9.54 5.03
C ARG A 371 -1.15 -9.78 3.72
N VAL A 372 0.04 -9.20 3.57
CA VAL A 372 0.94 -9.46 2.44
C VAL A 372 1.52 -10.87 2.59
N THR A 373 0.74 -11.86 2.19
CA THR A 373 1.09 -13.29 2.16
C THR A 373 1.31 -13.81 0.74
N MET A 374 1.18 -12.93 -0.25
CA MET A 374 1.31 -13.20 -1.67
C MET A 374 1.87 -11.93 -2.34
N CYS A 375 2.65 -12.11 -3.40
CA CYS A 375 3.11 -11.03 -4.29
C CYS A 375 3.30 -11.58 -5.71
N LYS A 376 3.65 -10.74 -6.69
CA LYS A 376 3.94 -11.14 -8.07
C LYS A 376 5.43 -11.31 -8.30
N ASP A 377 5.77 -12.34 -9.08
CA ASP A 377 7.06 -12.38 -9.77
C ASP A 377 7.11 -11.34 -10.91
N GLU A 378 8.27 -11.18 -11.53
CA GLU A 378 8.49 -10.24 -12.64
C GLU A 378 7.67 -10.59 -13.90
N ASN A 379 7.22 -11.84 -14.02
CA ASN A 379 6.36 -12.32 -15.10
C ASN A 379 4.85 -12.17 -14.78
N GLY A 380 4.52 -11.59 -13.61
CA GLY A 380 3.15 -11.35 -13.16
C GLY A 380 2.42 -12.54 -12.54
N ASN A 381 3.09 -13.68 -12.31
CA ASN A 381 2.50 -14.84 -11.61
C ASN A 381 2.44 -14.59 -10.11
N ILE A 382 1.40 -15.06 -9.43
CA ILE A 382 1.24 -14.83 -7.98
C ILE A 382 2.02 -15.89 -7.17
N LEU A 383 3.10 -15.45 -6.53
CA LEU A 383 3.82 -16.19 -5.48
C LEU A 383 2.97 -16.26 -4.21
N SER A 384 2.95 -17.44 -3.55
CA SER A 384 2.19 -17.67 -2.32
C SER A 384 2.96 -18.40 -1.22
N GLU A 385 4.25 -18.65 -1.42
CA GLU A 385 5.12 -19.37 -0.48
C GLU A 385 5.92 -18.36 0.35
N LYS A 386 6.09 -18.60 1.66
CA LYS A 386 6.71 -17.61 2.56
C LYS A 386 8.14 -17.25 2.12
N SER A 387 8.94 -18.27 1.80
CA SER A 387 10.28 -18.21 1.23
C SER A 387 10.32 -17.34 -0.03
N ALA A 388 9.55 -17.70 -1.07
CA ALA A 388 9.52 -17.00 -2.35
C ALA A 388 9.02 -15.56 -2.24
N VAL A 389 8.03 -15.30 -1.37
CA VAL A 389 7.53 -13.94 -1.11
C VAL A 389 8.61 -13.09 -0.42
N LEU A 390 9.29 -13.61 0.61
CA LEU A 390 10.41 -12.91 1.26
C LEU A 390 11.57 -12.66 0.27
N LYS A 391 11.92 -13.66 -0.54
CA LYS A 391 12.96 -13.54 -1.59
C LYS A 391 12.60 -12.45 -2.60
N ARG A 392 11.37 -12.45 -3.14
CA ARG A 392 10.93 -11.43 -4.10
C ARG A 392 10.92 -10.01 -3.52
N TRP A 393 10.57 -9.87 -2.23
CA TRP A 393 10.67 -8.58 -1.54
C TRP A 393 12.11 -8.10 -1.35
N ARG A 394 13.05 -9.00 -1.01
CA ARG A 394 14.48 -8.70 -0.99
C ARG A 394 14.94 -8.28 -2.39
N GLU A 395 14.72 -9.12 -3.39
CA GLU A 395 15.10 -8.88 -4.79
C GLU A 395 14.59 -7.53 -5.30
N TYR A 396 13.33 -7.18 -5.04
CA TYR A 396 12.76 -5.90 -5.45
C TYR A 396 13.48 -4.69 -4.83
N PHE A 397 13.76 -4.70 -3.51
CA PHE A 397 14.45 -3.57 -2.87
C PHE A 397 15.96 -3.57 -3.14
N ASP A 398 16.58 -4.72 -3.37
CA ASP A 398 17.96 -4.87 -3.83
C ASP A 398 18.11 -4.27 -5.25
N GLN A 399 17.23 -4.66 -6.18
CA GLN A 399 17.08 -4.05 -7.50
C GLN A 399 16.87 -2.52 -7.40
N MET A 400 15.89 -2.06 -6.61
CA MET A 400 15.54 -0.64 -6.50
C MET A 400 16.68 0.25 -5.94
N LEU A 401 17.53 -0.30 -5.05
CA LEU A 401 18.57 0.45 -4.34
C LEU A 401 19.98 0.24 -4.93
N ASN A 402 20.17 -0.74 -5.82
CA ASN A 402 21.45 -1.05 -6.46
C ASN A 402 21.42 -1.03 -8.01
N GLN A 403 20.25 -1.03 -8.66
CA GLN A 403 20.10 -0.99 -10.12
C GLN A 403 19.21 0.17 -10.58
N ASN A 404 19.58 0.80 -11.70
CA ASN A 404 18.83 1.93 -12.25
C ASN A 404 17.63 1.45 -13.08
N GLN A 405 16.41 1.39 -12.50
CA GLN A 405 15.14 1.99 -13.02
C GLN A 405 13.81 1.29 -12.63
N GLU A 406 12.81 2.13 -12.28
CA GLU A 406 11.33 1.87 -12.21
C GLU A 406 10.80 1.06 -11.01
N PRO A 407 9.54 1.29 -10.53
CA PRO A 407 8.66 2.49 -10.51
C PRO A 407 8.52 3.03 -9.04
N ASP A 408 7.65 3.95 -8.57
CA ASP A 408 6.66 4.94 -9.08
C ASP A 408 6.42 5.99 -7.94
N ASN A 409 6.02 7.24 -8.26
CA ASN A 409 5.96 8.35 -7.28
C ASN A 409 4.56 8.61 -6.63
N ALA A 410 4.56 9.54 -5.65
CA ALA A 410 3.46 10.20 -4.90
C ALA A 410 3.35 9.87 -3.39
N GLU A 411 3.15 10.92 -2.57
CA GLU A 411 3.27 10.90 -1.10
C GLU A 411 1.96 11.21 -0.36
N GLU A 412 1.82 10.73 0.88
CA GLU A 412 0.87 11.17 1.92
C GLU A 412 1.55 11.02 3.31
N GLU A 413 1.55 12.05 4.17
CA GLU A 413 2.06 11.95 5.55
C GLU A 413 1.08 11.20 6.47
N VAL A 414 1.51 10.12 7.13
CA VAL A 414 0.72 9.40 8.17
C VAL A 414 1.64 8.80 9.23
N GLU A 415 1.28 8.96 10.51
CA GLU A 415 2.01 8.42 11.68
C GLU A 415 2.34 6.91 11.58
N THR A 416 3.63 6.58 11.63
CA THR A 416 4.15 5.21 11.55
C THR A 416 4.33 4.56 12.93
N ASN A 417 3.28 3.91 13.44
CA ASN A 417 3.39 3.02 14.61
C ASN A 417 3.99 1.66 14.22
N ALA A 418 5.27 1.65 13.84
CA ALA A 418 6.06 0.46 13.55
C ALA A 418 7.39 0.59 14.31
N GLU A 419 7.51 -0.12 15.44
CA GLU A 419 8.58 0.11 16.40
C GLU A 419 9.87 -0.67 16.07
N VAL A 420 10.99 -0.02 16.37
CA VAL A 420 12.36 -0.55 16.37
C VAL A 420 12.65 -1.17 17.74
N GLN A 421 13.73 -1.94 17.88
CA GLN A 421 14.34 -2.19 19.19
C GLN A 421 14.61 -0.85 19.89
N ASN A 422 14.17 -0.76 21.15
CA ASN A 422 14.24 0.41 22.03
C ASN A 422 13.50 1.67 21.48
N PRO A 423 12.23 1.92 21.93
CA PRO A 423 11.50 3.14 21.61
C PRO A 423 12.27 4.41 22.03
N PRO A 424 12.18 5.54 21.28
CA PRO A 424 12.89 6.78 21.62
C PRO A 424 12.64 7.29 23.05
N THR A 425 11.45 7.03 23.60
CA THR A 425 11.09 7.37 24.98
C THR A 425 11.99 6.73 26.04
N LEU A 426 12.68 5.63 25.73
CA LEU A 426 13.69 5.04 26.63
C LEU A 426 14.95 5.91 26.74
N LEU A 427 15.29 6.66 25.69
CA LEU A 427 16.42 7.61 25.71
C LEU A 427 15.98 8.93 26.35
N GLU A 428 14.78 9.42 26.02
CA GLU A 428 14.19 10.64 26.60
C GLU A 428 14.04 10.55 28.13
N CYS A 429 13.70 9.37 28.67
CA CYS A 429 13.58 9.15 30.11
C CYS A 429 14.87 8.64 30.79
N GLY A 430 15.97 8.45 30.05
CA GLY A 430 17.15 7.71 30.54
C GLY A 430 18.10 8.45 31.48
N GLY A 431 17.85 9.73 31.78
CA GLY A 431 18.64 10.50 32.74
C GLY A 431 19.94 11.10 32.17
N GLU A 432 20.65 11.84 33.02
CA GLU A 432 21.86 12.59 32.64
C GLU A 432 23.07 11.68 32.38
N GLU A 433 23.25 10.63 33.18
CA GLU A 433 24.30 9.61 32.99
C GLU A 433 24.23 8.97 31.60
N LEU A 434 23.03 8.62 31.12
CA LEU A 434 22.86 8.11 29.76
C LEU A 434 23.27 9.16 28.72
N ALA A 435 22.96 10.43 28.92
CA ALA A 435 23.34 11.50 28.00
C ALA A 435 24.88 11.69 27.96
N ILE A 436 25.55 11.64 29.12
CA ILE A 436 27.02 11.68 29.23
C ILE A 436 27.65 10.47 28.52
N TYR A 437 27.15 9.27 28.79
CA TYR A 437 27.66 8.03 28.18
C TYR A 437 27.44 8.00 26.65
N LEU A 438 26.30 8.50 26.17
CA LEU A 438 26.04 8.69 24.74
C LEU A 438 26.92 9.78 24.11
N GLN A 439 27.25 10.84 24.85
CA GLN A 439 28.21 11.86 24.41
C GLN A 439 29.63 11.28 24.28
N GLN A 440 30.06 10.40 25.19
CA GLN A 440 31.34 9.68 25.09
C GLN A 440 31.35 8.78 23.85
N LEU A 441 30.32 7.96 23.63
CA LEU A 441 30.19 7.10 22.45
C LEU A 441 30.22 7.90 21.14
N VAL A 442 29.47 9.00 21.06
CA VAL A 442 29.48 9.91 19.89
C VAL A 442 30.85 10.58 19.73
N GLY A 443 31.52 10.91 20.83
CA GLY A 443 32.87 11.46 20.84
C GLY A 443 33.91 10.52 20.23
N GLU A 444 33.88 9.24 20.59
CA GLU A 444 34.78 8.23 20.01
C GLU A 444 34.46 7.95 18.54
N VAL A 445 33.18 7.81 18.17
CA VAL A 445 32.77 7.72 16.76
C VAL A 445 33.28 8.92 15.95
N TRP A 446 33.22 10.13 16.53
CA TRP A 446 33.73 11.35 15.89
C TRP A 446 35.25 11.38 15.77
N LYS A 447 36.00 10.91 16.79
CA LYS A 447 37.47 10.82 16.74
C LYS A 447 37.93 9.78 15.72
N GLN A 448 37.51 8.53 15.91
CA GLN A 448 38.06 7.32 15.27
C GLN A 448 37.52 7.08 13.85
N GLU A 449 36.43 7.73 13.46
CA GLU A 449 35.74 7.53 12.16
C GLU A 449 35.26 6.08 11.93
N ALA A 450 34.94 5.37 13.02
CA ALA A 450 34.28 4.08 13.04
C ALA A 450 32.94 4.17 13.77
N MET A 451 31.99 3.27 13.49
CA MET A 451 30.70 3.19 14.18
C MET A 451 30.29 1.72 14.41
N PRO A 452 29.44 1.40 15.40
CA PRO A 452 29.04 0.02 15.67
C PRO A 452 28.31 -0.66 14.50
N ASP A 453 28.53 -1.96 14.30
CA ASP A 453 27.86 -2.79 13.27
C ASP A 453 26.33 -2.70 13.28
N GLU A 454 25.69 -2.35 14.40
CA GLU A 454 24.25 -2.15 14.46
C GLU A 454 23.77 -0.81 13.88
N TRP A 455 24.68 0.17 13.72
CA TRP A 455 24.40 1.46 13.08
C TRP A 455 24.53 1.37 11.55
N GLU A 456 25.13 0.30 11.03
CA GLU A 456 25.10 -0.06 9.60
C GLU A 456 23.71 -0.57 9.15
N LYS A 457 22.90 -1.08 10.09
CA LYS A 457 21.70 -1.86 9.80
C LYS A 457 20.45 -0.98 9.68
N GLY A 458 19.69 -1.18 8.59
CA GLY A 458 18.42 -0.50 8.32
C GLY A 458 17.29 -1.47 8.03
N LEU A 459 16.13 -1.26 8.66
CA LEU A 459 14.96 -2.15 8.53
C LEU A 459 13.89 -1.50 7.66
N ILE A 460 13.79 -1.92 6.39
CA ILE A 460 12.84 -1.40 5.40
C ILE A 460 11.44 -1.92 5.74
N CYS A 461 10.59 -1.04 6.28
CA CYS A 461 9.16 -1.31 6.47
C CYS A 461 8.38 -0.97 5.20
N VAL A 462 7.65 -1.94 4.65
CA VAL A 462 6.91 -1.78 3.39
C VAL A 462 5.51 -1.20 3.61
N LEU A 463 5.19 -0.11 2.91
CA LEU A 463 3.90 0.59 3.00
C LEU A 463 3.19 0.59 1.63
N HIS A 464 2.06 -0.11 1.54
CA HIS A 464 1.22 -0.12 0.34
C HIS A 464 0.65 1.28 0.05
N LYS A 465 0.82 1.75 -1.19
CA LYS A 465 0.50 3.11 -1.64
C LYS A 465 -0.76 3.17 -2.50
N LYS A 466 -0.71 2.66 -3.73
CA LYS A 466 -1.81 2.67 -4.73
C LYS A 466 -1.56 1.54 -5.73
N GLY A 467 -2.60 0.94 -6.32
CA GLY A 467 -2.43 -0.05 -7.40
C GLY A 467 -2.84 -1.48 -7.00
N ASP A 468 -2.15 -2.48 -7.55
CA ASP A 468 -2.34 -3.89 -7.22
C ASP A 468 -1.50 -4.25 -5.98
N GLN A 469 -2.16 -4.75 -4.94
CA GLN A 469 -1.55 -5.14 -3.66
C GLN A 469 -0.63 -6.37 -3.77
N LEU A 470 -0.64 -7.07 -4.90
CA LEU A 470 0.30 -8.17 -5.15
C LEU A 470 1.61 -7.67 -5.78
N ASP A 471 1.65 -6.46 -6.32
CA ASP A 471 2.79 -5.94 -7.06
C ASP A 471 3.68 -5.08 -6.14
N CYS A 472 4.96 -5.45 -6.03
CA CYS A 472 5.92 -4.81 -5.14
C CYS A 472 6.16 -3.32 -5.46
N SER A 473 6.00 -2.91 -6.73
CA SER A 473 6.14 -1.51 -7.15
C SER A 473 5.11 -0.56 -6.52
N ASN A 474 3.99 -1.11 -6.08
CA ASN A 474 2.89 -0.36 -5.46
C ASN A 474 3.14 -0.07 -3.96
N TYR A 475 4.36 -0.30 -3.46
CA TYR A 475 4.77 -0.12 -2.07
C TYR A 475 5.99 0.81 -1.96
N ARG A 476 5.96 1.73 -0.98
CA ARG A 476 7.16 2.50 -0.58
C ARG A 476 7.87 1.79 0.57
N GLY A 477 9.19 1.68 0.51
CA GLY A 477 10.01 1.31 1.66
C GLY A 477 10.27 2.53 2.53
N ILE A 478 10.12 2.41 3.85
CA ILE A 478 10.66 3.37 4.82
C ILE A 478 11.69 2.64 5.67
N THR A 479 12.95 3.06 5.58
CA THR A 479 14.03 2.49 6.38
C THR A 479 13.97 3.01 7.80
N LEU A 480 13.73 2.10 8.75
CA LEU A 480 13.93 2.39 10.17
C LEU A 480 15.42 2.19 10.50
N LEU A 481 16.00 3.16 11.19
CA LEU A 481 17.42 3.20 11.57
C LEU A 481 17.52 3.19 13.10
N ASN A 482 18.66 2.75 13.64
CA ASN A 482 18.97 2.81 15.07
C ASN A 482 18.78 4.25 15.62
N VAL A 483 18.15 4.38 16.79
CA VAL A 483 17.78 5.69 17.35
C VAL A 483 19.02 6.49 17.79
N VAL A 484 20.05 5.83 18.32
CA VAL A 484 21.30 6.48 18.74
C VAL A 484 22.15 6.87 17.52
N TYR A 485 22.14 6.07 16.46
CA TYR A 485 22.66 6.50 15.15
C TYR A 485 22.01 7.82 14.70
N LYS A 486 20.71 8.04 14.93
CA LYS A 486 20.04 9.30 14.57
C LYS A 486 20.46 10.49 15.45
N ILE A 487 20.91 10.26 16.69
CA ILE A 487 21.52 11.31 17.51
C ILE A 487 22.83 11.76 16.85
N PHE A 488 23.69 10.80 16.48
CA PHE A 488 24.93 11.09 15.74
C PHE A 488 24.67 11.77 14.38
N SER A 489 23.74 11.28 13.57
CA SER A 489 23.46 11.85 12.25
C SER A 489 22.84 13.25 12.33
N ASN A 490 22.02 13.52 13.37
CA ASN A 490 21.54 14.89 13.66
C ASN A 490 22.68 15.82 14.08
N ILE A 491 23.61 15.37 14.94
CA ILE A 491 24.78 16.18 15.33
C ILE A 491 25.64 16.51 14.10
N LEU A 492 25.89 15.53 13.22
CA LEU A 492 26.59 15.75 11.96
C LEU A 492 25.83 16.71 11.02
N CYS A 493 24.50 16.62 10.97
CA CYS A 493 23.63 17.53 10.23
C CYS A 493 23.75 18.98 10.75
N GLU A 494 23.72 19.20 12.07
CA GLU A 494 23.94 20.54 12.66
C GLU A 494 25.35 21.09 12.38
N ARG A 495 26.38 20.23 12.35
CA ARG A 495 27.76 20.64 11.99
C ARG A 495 27.93 20.94 10.50
N LEU A 496 27.15 20.31 9.62
CA LEU A 496 27.09 20.60 8.18
C LEU A 496 26.21 21.81 7.83
N ARG A 497 25.27 22.20 8.71
CA ARG A 497 24.31 23.29 8.49
C ARG A 497 24.96 24.63 8.09
N PRO A 498 26.03 25.14 8.73
CA PRO A 498 26.58 26.46 8.41
C PRO A 498 27.15 26.53 6.98
N TYR A 499 27.90 25.49 6.58
CA TYR A 499 28.42 25.34 5.22
C TYR A 499 27.27 25.22 4.22
N THR A 500 26.27 24.41 4.54
CA THR A 500 25.15 24.11 3.62
C THR A 500 24.26 25.34 3.38
N GLU A 501 23.93 26.11 4.42
CA GLU A 501 23.14 27.35 4.26
C GLU A 501 23.92 28.48 3.58
N ALA A 502 25.25 28.52 3.72
CA ALA A 502 26.12 29.45 2.98
C ALA A 502 26.30 29.05 1.50
N LEU A 503 26.19 27.75 1.17
CA LEU A 503 26.30 27.23 -0.19
C LEU A 503 24.99 27.26 -0.97
N LEU A 504 23.84 27.03 -0.32
CA LEU A 504 22.54 26.87 -0.97
C LEU A 504 21.96 28.19 -1.48
N GLY A 505 21.85 28.32 -2.81
CA GLY A 505 21.23 29.49 -3.44
C GLY A 505 19.76 29.68 -3.04
N ASP A 506 19.27 30.92 -3.15
CA ASP A 506 17.89 31.32 -2.76
C ASP A 506 16.78 30.54 -3.49
N TYR A 507 17.13 29.87 -4.59
CA TYR A 507 16.22 29.05 -5.39
C TYR A 507 15.71 27.80 -4.65
N GLN A 508 16.43 27.26 -3.65
CA GLN A 508 16.02 26.07 -2.88
C GLN A 508 15.41 26.47 -1.54
N CYS A 509 14.24 25.91 -1.23
CA CYS A 509 13.50 26.14 0.03
C CYS A 509 13.16 24.86 0.82
N GLY A 510 13.37 23.66 0.25
CA GLY A 510 13.15 22.39 0.95
C GLY A 510 14.18 22.13 2.05
N PHE A 511 13.71 21.70 3.22
CA PHE A 511 14.53 21.34 4.40
C PHE A 511 15.47 22.43 4.95
N ARG A 512 15.23 23.70 4.61
CA ARG A 512 16.01 24.85 5.10
C ARG A 512 15.31 25.58 6.24
N LEU A 513 16.08 26.17 7.15
CA LEU A 513 15.52 26.88 8.30
C LEU A 513 14.82 28.18 7.84
N GLY A 514 13.60 28.42 8.31
CA GLY A 514 12.82 29.62 7.95
C GLY A 514 12.33 29.66 6.50
N ARG A 515 12.37 28.54 5.76
CA ARG A 515 11.82 28.39 4.41
C ARG A 515 10.66 27.39 4.39
N SER A 516 9.77 27.50 3.41
CA SER A 516 8.55 26.70 3.31
C SER A 516 8.05 26.56 1.86
N THR A 517 7.16 25.57 1.61
CA THR A 517 6.47 25.41 0.33
C THR A 517 5.68 26.67 -0.08
N VAL A 518 5.12 27.39 0.90
CA VAL A 518 4.35 28.63 0.70
C VAL A 518 5.19 29.71 0.01
N ASP A 519 6.50 29.74 0.28
CA ASP A 519 7.42 30.75 -0.24
C ASP A 519 7.64 30.61 -1.75
N GLN A 520 7.88 29.38 -2.23
CA GLN A 520 8.00 29.08 -3.67
C GLN A 520 6.68 29.28 -4.40
N ILE A 521 5.58 28.79 -3.81
CA ILE A 521 4.24 28.94 -4.35
C ILE A 521 3.86 30.43 -4.50
N PHE A 522 4.30 31.28 -3.58
CA PHE A 522 4.15 32.72 -3.70
C PHE A 522 5.05 33.32 -4.80
N LEU A 523 6.33 32.96 -4.85
CA LEU A 523 7.29 33.46 -5.84
C LEU A 523 6.83 33.15 -7.28
N LEU A 524 6.47 31.89 -7.54
CA LEU A 524 5.84 31.40 -8.78
C LEU A 524 4.66 32.29 -9.21
N ARG A 525 3.79 32.64 -8.26
CA ARG A 525 2.55 33.36 -8.56
C ARG A 525 2.77 34.84 -8.80
N GLN A 526 3.66 35.49 -8.06
CA GLN A 526 4.06 36.87 -8.39
C GLN A 526 4.70 36.98 -9.78
N ILE A 527 5.51 35.98 -10.18
CA ILE A 527 6.04 35.93 -11.54
C ILE A 527 4.89 35.82 -12.54
N LEU A 528 4.00 34.83 -12.39
CA LEU A 528 2.83 34.66 -13.25
C LEU A 528 2.02 35.95 -13.37
N GLU A 529 1.69 36.60 -12.25
CA GLU A 529 0.90 37.82 -12.23
C GLU A 529 1.54 38.96 -13.03
N LYS A 530 2.86 39.16 -12.86
CA LYS A 530 3.58 40.28 -13.49
C LYS A 530 3.95 40.04 -14.93
N THR A 531 4.29 38.82 -15.33
CA THR A 531 4.48 38.53 -16.76
C THR A 531 3.14 38.53 -17.50
N LEU A 532 2.05 38.14 -16.82
CA LEU A 532 0.68 38.37 -17.32
C LEU A 532 0.31 39.85 -17.42
N GLU A 533 0.82 40.72 -16.53
CA GLU A 533 0.59 42.17 -16.58
C GLU A 533 1.37 42.87 -17.71
N PHE A 534 2.71 42.77 -17.69
CA PHE A 534 3.62 43.62 -18.48
C PHE A 534 3.93 43.08 -19.89
N ASN A 535 3.05 42.25 -20.44
CA ASN A 535 3.20 41.60 -21.73
C ASN A 535 4.50 40.81 -21.94
N ILE A 536 5.00 40.17 -20.89
CA ILE A 536 6.11 39.22 -20.97
C ILE A 536 5.51 37.82 -21.19
N ASN A 537 6.08 37.03 -22.10
CA ASN A 537 5.75 35.61 -22.22
C ASN A 537 6.61 34.83 -21.23
N THR A 538 6.01 33.88 -20.49
CA THR A 538 6.73 33.00 -19.57
C THR A 538 6.34 31.55 -19.78
N TYR A 539 7.34 30.70 -19.74
CA TYR A 539 7.27 29.25 -19.87
C TYR A 539 7.75 28.63 -18.56
N TYR A 540 7.10 27.55 -18.16
CA TYR A 540 7.33 26.84 -16.91
C TYR A 540 7.59 25.37 -17.23
N VAL A 541 8.63 24.80 -16.64
CA VAL A 541 9.01 23.39 -16.82
C VAL A 541 9.18 22.78 -15.45
N PHE A 542 8.15 22.07 -14.99
CA PHE A 542 8.20 21.26 -13.79
C PHE A 542 8.99 19.98 -14.06
N VAL A 543 9.85 19.62 -13.11
CA VAL A 543 10.77 18.48 -13.14
C VAL A 543 10.54 17.68 -11.86
N ASP A 544 10.13 16.41 -11.99
CA ASP A 544 9.83 15.46 -10.92
C ASP A 544 10.90 14.37 -10.95
N PHE A 545 11.82 14.38 -9.99
CA PHE A 545 12.91 13.40 -9.96
C PHE A 545 12.43 12.05 -9.39
N LYS A 546 12.34 11.07 -10.28
CA LYS A 546 12.02 9.67 -9.97
C LYS A 546 12.99 9.11 -8.92
N ALA A 547 12.45 8.66 -7.78
CA ALA A 547 13.21 8.09 -6.66
C ALA A 547 14.45 8.93 -6.28
N ALA A 548 14.29 10.24 -6.15
CA ALA A 548 15.39 11.21 -6.06
C ALA A 548 16.44 10.89 -4.99
N TYR A 549 16.01 10.42 -3.82
CA TYR A 549 16.90 10.04 -2.71
C TYR A 549 17.65 8.73 -2.96
N ASP A 550 17.01 7.74 -3.57
CA ASP A 550 17.57 6.41 -3.83
C ASP A 550 18.56 6.42 -5.00
N SER A 551 18.40 7.39 -5.92
CA SER A 551 19.19 7.49 -7.15
C SER A 551 20.55 8.17 -7.00
N ILE A 552 20.88 8.75 -5.83
CA ILE A 552 22.13 9.51 -5.64
C ILE A 552 23.36 8.60 -5.66
N VAL A 553 24.30 8.86 -6.58
CA VAL A 553 25.59 8.16 -6.64
C VAL A 553 26.54 8.71 -5.55
N ARG A 554 26.62 8.00 -4.41
CA ARG A 554 27.36 8.40 -3.18
C ARG A 554 28.78 8.91 -3.45
N VAL A 555 29.56 8.20 -4.28
CA VAL A 555 30.95 8.57 -4.63
C VAL A 555 31.03 9.98 -5.24
N LYS A 556 30.07 10.33 -6.10
CA LYS A 556 30.02 11.64 -6.77
C LYS A 556 29.51 12.74 -5.84
N LEU A 557 28.64 12.41 -4.88
CA LEU A 557 28.25 13.31 -3.80
C LEU A 557 29.47 13.70 -2.93
N TYR A 558 30.30 12.76 -2.49
CA TYR A 558 31.49 13.12 -1.68
C TYR A 558 32.47 14.01 -2.47
N LYS A 559 32.65 13.74 -3.77
CA LYS A 559 33.44 14.60 -4.66
C LYS A 559 32.83 16.00 -4.78
N ALA A 560 31.50 16.08 -4.90
CA ALA A 560 30.77 17.35 -4.91
C ALA A 560 30.95 18.14 -3.61
N MET A 561 30.90 17.47 -2.44
CA MET A 561 31.13 18.12 -1.13
C MET A 561 32.54 18.73 -1.05
N ALA A 562 33.56 18.02 -1.54
CA ALA A 562 34.94 18.52 -1.59
C ALA A 562 35.10 19.70 -2.57
N GLU A 563 34.52 19.60 -3.77
CA GLU A 563 34.48 20.69 -4.76
C GLU A 563 33.64 21.91 -4.29
N LEU A 564 32.81 21.75 -3.26
CA LEU A 564 32.05 22.80 -2.58
C LEU A 564 32.72 23.29 -1.27
N GLN A 565 34.00 22.94 -1.04
CA GLN A 565 34.81 23.40 0.10
C GLN A 565 34.29 22.98 1.49
N ILE A 566 33.49 21.91 1.58
CA ILE A 566 33.06 21.35 2.86
C ILE A 566 34.30 20.72 3.56
N PRO A 567 34.53 20.93 4.87
CA PRO A 567 35.70 20.38 5.56
C PRO A 567 35.79 18.85 5.46
N LYS A 568 36.98 18.34 5.12
CA LYS A 568 37.26 16.91 4.92
C LYS A 568 36.67 16.02 6.03
N LYS A 569 36.88 16.37 7.30
CA LYS A 569 36.34 15.63 8.46
C LYS A 569 34.82 15.40 8.40
N LEU A 570 34.05 16.40 7.93
CA LEU A 570 32.60 16.27 7.79
C LEU A 570 32.20 15.44 6.57
N ILE A 571 33.01 15.45 5.49
CA ILE A 571 32.82 14.57 4.32
C ILE A 571 33.13 13.12 4.69
N ASP A 572 34.17 12.89 5.48
CA ASP A 572 34.59 11.55 5.90
C ASP A 572 33.60 10.93 6.91
N LEU A 573 33.10 11.71 7.87
CA LEU A 573 31.97 11.29 8.73
C LEU A 573 30.66 11.09 7.96
N ALA A 574 30.37 11.90 6.93
CA ALA A 574 29.23 11.68 6.02
C ALA A 574 29.45 10.50 5.06
N ARG A 575 30.69 10.02 4.89
CA ARG A 575 31.01 8.77 4.19
C ARG A 575 30.83 7.58 5.11
N LEU A 576 31.24 7.68 6.38
CA LEU A 576 31.05 6.65 7.40
C LEU A 576 29.57 6.25 7.53
N THR A 577 28.64 7.20 7.59
CA THR A 577 27.20 6.91 7.68
C THR A 577 26.64 6.19 6.45
N MET A 578 27.37 6.15 5.32
CA MET A 578 26.89 5.58 4.05
C MET A 578 27.90 4.67 3.35
N SER A 579 28.93 4.19 4.06
CA SER A 579 29.99 3.31 3.52
C SER A 579 29.47 1.89 3.35
N ARG A 580 29.00 1.29 4.45
CA ARG A 580 28.35 -0.02 4.52
C ARG A 580 26.96 0.17 5.13
N VAL A 581 25.93 -0.21 4.37
CA VAL A 581 24.53 0.04 4.72
C VAL A 581 23.72 -1.22 4.42
N LEU A 582 23.50 -2.03 5.46
CA LEU A 582 22.88 -3.34 5.37
C LEU A 582 21.37 -3.21 5.61
N CYS A 583 20.58 -3.42 4.57
CA CYS A 583 19.13 -3.37 4.61
C CYS A 583 18.50 -4.76 4.71
N ALA A 584 17.41 -4.89 5.47
CA ALA A 584 16.51 -6.03 5.45
C ALA A 584 15.06 -5.56 5.36
N VAL A 585 14.18 -6.32 4.72
CA VAL A 585 12.78 -5.94 4.50
C VAL A 585 11.88 -6.59 5.54
N LYS A 586 11.09 -5.80 6.28
CA LYS A 586 10.10 -6.28 7.27
C LYS A 586 8.73 -6.42 6.62
N ILE A 587 8.28 -7.66 6.44
CA ILE A 587 6.93 -7.99 5.98
C ILE A 587 6.14 -8.59 7.15
N GLN A 588 5.26 -7.76 7.75
CA GLN A 588 4.46 -8.10 8.93
C GLN A 588 5.32 -8.42 10.18
N SER A 589 5.53 -9.70 10.47
CA SER A 589 6.35 -10.21 11.57
C SER A 589 7.62 -10.89 11.08
N ASP A 590 7.78 -11.00 9.77
CA ASP A 590 8.82 -11.79 9.12
C ASP A 590 9.82 -10.82 8.46
N ILE A 591 11.12 -11.12 8.53
CA ILE A 591 12.21 -10.27 8.06
C ILE A 591 12.98 -11.05 6.99
N THR A 592 13.43 -10.39 5.92
CA THR A 592 14.29 -11.01 4.91
C THR A 592 15.73 -11.18 5.40
N GLU A 593 16.52 -11.97 4.67
CA GLU A 593 17.98 -11.82 4.67
C GLU A 593 18.39 -10.37 4.36
N THR A 594 19.57 -9.98 4.85
CA THR A 594 20.16 -8.68 4.57
C THR A 594 20.76 -8.59 3.16
N PHE A 595 20.77 -7.38 2.62
CA PHE A 595 21.48 -7.00 1.41
C PHE A 595 22.15 -5.63 1.60
N GLU A 596 23.24 -5.36 0.90
CA GLU A 596 23.96 -4.09 0.99
C GLU A 596 23.38 -3.07 0.00
N THR A 597 23.16 -1.83 0.42
CA THR A 597 22.79 -0.72 -0.48
C THR A 597 24.02 0.10 -0.84
N LYS A 598 24.25 0.30 -2.15
CA LYS A 598 25.47 0.94 -2.69
C LYS A 598 25.21 2.34 -3.23
N ASN A 599 24.00 2.60 -3.71
CA ASN A 599 23.53 3.93 -4.12
C ASN A 599 22.52 4.50 -3.12
N GLY A 600 22.13 5.76 -3.36
CA GLY A 600 21.10 6.44 -2.61
C GLY A 600 21.52 6.91 -1.21
N LEU A 601 20.64 7.69 -0.60
CA LEU A 601 20.77 8.25 0.74
C LEU A 601 19.88 7.47 1.71
N ARG A 602 20.26 7.39 2.99
CA ARG A 602 19.47 6.69 4.02
C ARG A 602 18.12 7.38 4.26
N GLN A 603 17.06 6.95 3.58
CA GLN A 603 15.69 7.46 3.82
C GLN A 603 15.30 7.30 5.30
N GLY A 604 14.65 8.32 5.86
CA GLY A 604 14.31 8.39 7.29
C GLY A 604 15.40 8.99 8.19
N ASP A 605 16.51 9.45 7.61
CA ASP A 605 17.55 10.24 8.28
C ASP A 605 17.43 11.73 7.92
N ALA A 606 17.62 12.65 8.88
CA ALA A 606 17.65 14.08 8.61
C ALA A 606 18.89 14.50 7.79
N LEU A 607 20.01 13.80 8.01
CA LEU A 607 21.26 14.01 7.27
C LEU A 607 21.06 13.79 5.75
N ALA A 608 20.22 12.82 5.35
CA ALA A 608 19.93 12.54 3.96
C ALA A 608 19.29 13.73 3.23
N CYS A 609 18.42 14.51 3.89
CA CYS A 609 17.82 15.70 3.30
C CYS A 609 18.85 16.81 3.05
N MET A 610 19.82 16.98 3.96
CA MET A 610 20.90 17.95 3.79
C MET A 610 21.86 17.54 2.68
N LEU A 611 22.23 16.26 2.63
CA LEU A 611 23.07 15.68 1.57
C LEU A 611 22.40 15.74 0.18
N PHE A 612 21.08 15.54 0.11
CA PHE A 612 20.32 15.73 -1.13
C PHE A 612 20.38 17.18 -1.62
N ASN A 613 20.19 18.16 -0.72
CA ASN A 613 20.30 19.56 -1.07
C ASN A 613 21.71 19.92 -1.58
N ILE A 614 22.79 19.37 -1.00
CA ILE A 614 24.17 19.56 -1.48
C ILE A 614 24.35 18.93 -2.88
N ALA A 615 23.78 17.74 -3.13
CA ALA A 615 23.79 17.11 -4.46
C ALA A 615 23.09 18.01 -5.50
N LEU A 616 21.91 18.54 -5.18
CA LEU A 616 21.15 19.39 -6.10
C LEU A 616 21.82 20.76 -6.33
N GLU A 617 22.44 21.37 -5.32
CA GLU A 617 23.27 22.58 -5.49
C GLU A 617 24.42 22.33 -6.46
N LYS A 618 25.08 21.15 -6.40
CA LYS A 618 26.10 20.78 -7.37
C LYS A 618 25.54 20.65 -8.80
N VAL A 619 24.40 19.97 -8.97
CA VAL A 619 23.70 19.86 -10.26
C VAL A 619 23.37 21.26 -10.83
N VAL A 620 22.87 22.16 -9.99
CA VAL A 620 22.51 23.52 -10.40
C VAL A 620 23.73 24.34 -10.81
N ARG A 621 24.83 24.31 -10.03
CA ARG A 621 26.11 24.93 -10.45
C ARG A 621 26.65 24.34 -11.75
N MET A 622 26.53 23.04 -11.97
CA MET A 622 26.96 22.37 -13.20
C MET A 622 26.08 22.71 -14.42
N SER A 623 24.77 22.89 -14.23
CA SER A 623 23.83 23.29 -15.29
C SER A 623 24.06 24.71 -15.84
N ARG A 624 24.88 25.51 -15.14
CA ARG A 624 25.14 26.94 -15.43
C ARG A 624 23.88 27.83 -15.47
N ILE A 625 22.74 27.34 -14.98
CA ILE A 625 21.52 28.14 -14.82
C ILE A 625 21.80 29.25 -13.80
N ASN A 626 21.55 30.50 -14.18
CA ASN A 626 21.79 31.61 -13.27
C ASN A 626 20.70 31.66 -12.18
N THR A 627 21.07 31.33 -10.95
CA THR A 627 20.22 31.38 -9.75
C THR A 627 20.11 32.77 -9.14
N THR A 628 20.83 33.77 -9.67
CA THR A 628 20.92 35.13 -9.09
C THR A 628 20.07 36.15 -9.86
N GLY A 629 19.32 36.96 -9.12
CA GLY A 629 18.35 37.90 -9.66
C GLY A 629 16.99 37.26 -9.95
N THR A 630 16.18 37.93 -10.77
CA THR A 630 14.80 37.52 -11.07
C THR A 630 14.59 37.43 -12.58
N ILE A 631 13.56 36.69 -12.99
CA ILE A 631 13.10 36.53 -14.37
C ILE A 631 12.75 37.85 -15.09
N TYR A 632 12.56 38.97 -14.37
CA TYR A 632 12.43 40.30 -14.96
C TYR A 632 13.77 40.85 -15.49
N LEU A 633 14.87 40.50 -14.83
CA LEU A 633 16.24 40.91 -15.17
C LEU A 633 17.01 39.86 -15.99
N LYS A 634 16.62 38.58 -15.91
CA LYS A 634 17.30 37.44 -16.56
C LYS A 634 16.40 36.75 -17.60
N SER A 635 16.95 35.90 -18.44
CA SER A 635 16.20 35.09 -19.42
C SER A 635 15.51 33.87 -18.78
N THR A 636 16.11 33.33 -17.72
CA THR A 636 15.69 32.15 -16.96
C THR A 636 15.79 32.42 -15.46
N GLN A 637 15.02 31.65 -14.67
CA GLN A 637 15.07 31.60 -13.21
C GLN A 637 14.71 30.19 -12.75
N LEU A 638 15.40 29.68 -11.73
CA LEU A 638 15.13 28.39 -11.11
C LEU A 638 14.36 28.56 -9.79
N MET A 639 13.51 27.59 -9.46
CA MET A 639 12.88 27.41 -8.14
C MET A 639 12.87 25.92 -7.77
N ALA A 640 13.05 25.59 -6.49
CA ALA A 640 13.05 24.22 -6.00
C ALA A 640 12.48 24.11 -4.57
N TYR A 641 11.78 23.01 -4.30
CA TYR A 641 11.46 22.57 -2.95
C TYR A 641 11.80 21.08 -2.82
N ALA A 642 12.96 20.79 -2.22
CA ALA A 642 13.56 19.46 -2.26
C ALA A 642 13.79 19.02 -3.72
N ASP A 643 13.18 17.92 -4.14
CA ASP A 643 13.23 17.32 -5.47
C ASP A 643 12.18 17.86 -6.46
N ASP A 644 11.12 18.54 -6.00
CA ASP A 644 10.21 19.32 -6.87
C ASP A 644 10.97 20.55 -7.42
N VAL A 645 11.23 20.61 -8.73
CA VAL A 645 11.94 21.72 -9.39
C VAL A 645 11.07 22.36 -10.48
N ASP A 646 11.11 23.70 -10.57
CA ASP A 646 10.44 24.49 -11.62
C ASP A 646 11.44 25.43 -12.30
N ILE A 647 11.53 25.33 -13.62
CA ILE A 647 12.35 26.20 -14.48
C ILE A 647 11.43 27.22 -15.15
N VAL A 648 11.62 28.50 -14.82
CA VAL A 648 10.89 29.61 -15.42
C VAL A 648 11.77 30.28 -16.48
N ALA A 649 11.23 30.53 -17.68
CA ALA A 649 11.96 31.22 -18.75
C ALA A 649 11.09 32.21 -19.54
N ARG A 650 11.72 33.24 -20.12
CA ARG A 650 11.05 34.22 -21.01
C ARG A 650 10.96 33.80 -22.48
N SER A 651 11.58 32.68 -22.87
CA SER A 651 11.50 32.10 -24.21
C SER A 651 11.44 30.57 -24.16
N VAL A 652 10.85 29.94 -25.18
CA VAL A 652 10.82 28.48 -25.32
C VAL A 652 12.24 27.92 -25.41
N THR A 653 13.12 28.61 -26.14
CA THR A 653 14.54 28.26 -26.28
C THR A 653 15.23 28.24 -24.92
N GLY A 654 15.11 29.30 -24.12
CA GLY A 654 15.71 29.37 -22.79
C GLY A 654 15.13 28.36 -21.79
N ALA A 655 13.83 28.03 -21.91
CA ALA A 655 13.23 26.94 -21.14
C ALA A 655 13.83 25.58 -21.51
N LYS A 656 13.98 25.31 -22.81
CA LYS A 656 14.53 24.06 -23.34
C LYS A 656 16.02 23.90 -23.01
N GLU A 657 16.81 24.95 -23.17
CA GLU A 657 18.24 24.98 -22.82
C GLU A 657 18.45 24.76 -21.32
N ALA A 658 17.74 25.50 -20.46
CA ALA A 658 17.83 25.30 -19.02
C ALA A 658 17.35 23.90 -18.59
N TYR A 659 16.27 23.38 -19.18
CA TYR A 659 15.80 22.02 -18.92
C TYR A 659 16.83 20.95 -19.31
N LEU A 660 17.40 21.02 -20.51
CA LEU A 660 18.42 20.08 -20.96
C LEU A 660 19.69 20.18 -20.10
N ASN A 661 20.18 21.39 -19.83
CA ASN A 661 21.35 21.60 -18.98
C ASN A 661 21.13 21.08 -17.54
N LEU A 662 19.93 21.27 -16.97
CA LEU A 662 19.59 20.72 -15.66
C LEU A 662 19.56 19.20 -15.69
N VAL A 663 18.85 18.60 -16.66
CA VAL A 663 18.70 17.14 -16.77
C VAL A 663 20.03 16.45 -17.05
N ASP A 664 20.87 17.01 -17.92
CA ASP A 664 22.18 16.42 -18.24
C ASP A 664 23.19 16.59 -17.11
N ALA A 665 23.09 17.65 -16.29
CA ALA A 665 23.82 17.73 -15.02
C ALA A 665 23.25 16.76 -13.96
N ALA A 666 21.93 16.61 -13.88
CA ALA A 666 21.23 15.74 -12.92
C ALA A 666 21.55 14.25 -13.14
N LYS A 667 21.60 13.81 -14.41
CA LYS A 667 22.12 12.49 -14.81
C LYS A 667 23.51 12.20 -14.25
N GLN A 668 24.37 13.21 -14.10
CA GLN A 668 25.73 12.97 -13.57
C GLN A 668 25.69 12.52 -12.11
N LEU A 669 24.73 12.96 -11.29
CA LEU A 669 24.54 12.45 -9.92
C LEU A 669 23.54 11.29 -9.80
N GLY A 670 22.88 10.91 -10.89
CA GLY A 670 22.01 9.72 -11.00
C GLY A 670 20.51 10.01 -11.18
N LEU A 671 20.09 11.27 -11.08
CA LEU A 671 18.68 11.67 -11.09
C LEU A 671 18.03 11.56 -12.49
N GLN A 672 16.74 11.22 -12.54
CA GLN A 672 15.95 11.00 -13.76
C GLN A 672 14.56 11.65 -13.65
N ASN A 673 14.02 12.23 -14.73
CA ASN A 673 12.78 13.00 -14.72
C ASN A 673 11.51 12.19 -15.07
N CYS A 674 10.37 12.52 -14.45
CA CYS A 674 9.01 12.04 -14.73
C CYS A 674 8.03 13.23 -14.86
N VAL A 675 6.77 13.02 -15.31
CA VAL A 675 5.78 14.11 -15.52
C VAL A 675 4.34 13.65 -15.30
N THR A 676 3.54 14.33 -14.44
CA THR A 676 2.06 14.14 -14.34
C THR A 676 1.26 15.39 -13.88
N ASP A 677 -0.04 15.42 -14.22
CA ASP A 677 -0.99 16.54 -13.99
C ASP A 677 -1.44 16.76 -12.52
N GLU A 678 -1.17 17.94 -11.96
CA GLU A 678 -1.41 18.25 -10.55
C GLU A 678 -2.87 18.61 -10.17
N ILE A 679 -3.62 19.36 -11.00
CA ILE A 679 -4.99 19.79 -10.60
C ILE A 679 -5.96 18.61 -10.54
N LYS A 680 -5.81 17.63 -11.46
CA LYS A 680 -6.56 16.37 -11.44
C LYS A 680 -6.21 15.54 -10.19
N ARG A 681 -4.92 15.48 -9.83
CA ARG A 681 -4.38 14.78 -8.64
C ARG A 681 -5.04 15.27 -7.34
N ARG A 682 -5.13 16.59 -7.10
CA ARG A 682 -5.81 17.16 -5.90
C ARG A 682 -7.29 16.75 -5.79
N ILE A 683 -8.04 16.79 -6.89
CA ILE A 683 -9.45 16.36 -6.92
C ILE A 683 -9.57 14.85 -6.61
N VAL A 684 -8.66 14.02 -7.11
CA VAL A 684 -8.62 12.58 -6.80
C VAL A 684 -8.32 12.32 -5.31
N LEU A 685 -7.36 13.04 -4.72
CA LEU A 685 -7.01 12.92 -3.29
C LEU A 685 -8.18 13.35 -2.38
N ALA A 686 -8.80 14.51 -2.65
CA ALA A 686 -9.97 14.96 -1.91
C ALA A 686 -11.16 13.97 -2.03
N ASN A 687 -11.33 13.33 -3.20
CA ASN A 687 -12.33 12.26 -3.38
C ASN A 687 -12.01 11.02 -2.52
N ARG A 688 -10.76 10.57 -2.44
CA ARG A 688 -10.36 9.46 -1.55
C ARG A 688 -10.69 9.76 -0.10
N CYS A 689 -10.35 10.97 0.37
CA CYS A 689 -10.65 11.41 1.73
C CYS A 689 -12.16 11.42 2.02
N TYR A 690 -12.96 11.99 1.11
CA TYR A 690 -14.43 11.97 1.18
C TYR A 690 -14.98 10.54 1.23
N PHE A 691 -14.52 9.62 0.39
CA PHE A 691 -15.03 8.24 0.38
C PHE A 691 -14.69 7.48 1.67
N GLY A 692 -13.50 7.70 2.25
CA GLY A 692 -13.14 7.14 3.57
C GLY A 692 -13.98 7.67 4.73
N LEU A 693 -14.42 8.94 4.67
CA LEU A 693 -15.28 9.57 5.67
C LEU A 693 -16.79 9.43 5.39
N ARG A 694 -17.19 8.81 4.28
CA ARG A 694 -18.59 8.74 3.81
C ARG A 694 -19.53 8.05 4.81
N LYS A 695 -19.02 7.15 5.67
CA LYS A 695 -19.80 6.57 6.79
C LYS A 695 -20.15 7.63 7.83
N HIS A 696 -19.13 8.29 8.39
CA HIS A 696 -19.25 9.35 9.40
C HIS A 696 -20.14 10.50 8.93
N LEU A 697 -19.95 10.96 7.69
CA LEU A 697 -20.75 12.05 7.12
C LEU A 697 -22.25 11.70 6.97
N ARG A 698 -22.60 10.41 6.86
CA ARG A 698 -23.99 9.93 6.75
C ARG A 698 -24.64 9.51 8.06
N ASN A 699 -23.88 9.08 9.07
CA ASN A 699 -24.43 8.53 10.31
C ASN A 699 -25.26 9.58 11.07
N SER A 700 -26.45 9.24 11.56
CA SER A 700 -27.37 10.13 12.28
C SER A 700 -26.78 10.72 13.56
N ASN A 701 -25.94 9.95 14.26
CA ASN A 701 -25.56 10.19 15.66
C ASN A 701 -24.43 11.25 15.76
N LEU A 702 -23.73 11.54 14.66
CA LEU A 702 -22.87 12.72 14.55
C LEU A 702 -23.70 13.93 14.11
N THR A 703 -23.69 15.01 14.89
CA THR A 703 -24.42 16.23 14.52
C THR A 703 -23.84 16.88 13.26
N ARG A 704 -24.63 17.75 12.62
CA ARG A 704 -24.21 18.53 11.46
C ARG A 704 -22.92 19.34 11.74
N ARG A 705 -22.75 19.83 12.97
CA ARG A 705 -21.55 20.58 13.43
C ARG A 705 -20.29 19.71 13.37
N THR A 706 -20.33 18.46 13.84
CA THR A 706 -19.19 17.52 13.75
C THR A 706 -18.86 17.16 12.31
N LYS A 707 -19.89 16.89 11.49
CA LYS A 707 -19.71 16.56 10.07
C LYS A 707 -19.06 17.70 9.29
N ILE A 708 -19.43 18.95 9.58
CA ILE A 708 -18.80 20.14 8.98
C ILE A 708 -17.38 20.35 9.52
N ARG A 709 -17.12 20.10 10.81
CA ARG A 709 -15.75 20.12 11.38
C ARG A 709 -14.86 19.11 10.65
N LEU A 710 -15.30 17.86 10.49
CA LEU A 710 -14.60 16.80 9.74
C LEU A 710 -14.37 17.17 8.26
N TYR A 711 -15.36 17.80 7.60
CA TYR A 711 -15.18 18.34 6.26
C TYR A 711 -14.09 19.40 6.22
N LYS A 712 -14.17 20.42 7.08
CA LYS A 712 -13.26 21.57 7.10
C LYS A 712 -11.83 21.24 7.56
N THR A 713 -11.60 20.16 8.33
CA THR A 713 -10.26 19.79 8.81
C THR A 713 -9.61 18.63 8.08
N LEU A 714 -10.37 17.72 7.44
CA LEU A 714 -9.79 16.53 6.78
C LEU A 714 -9.96 16.51 5.25
N ILE A 715 -11.01 17.11 4.71
CA ILE A 715 -11.32 17.09 3.26
C ILE A 715 -10.96 18.43 2.61
N LEU A 716 -11.37 19.54 3.23
CA LEU A 716 -11.19 20.87 2.70
C LEU A 716 -9.71 21.25 2.50
N PRO A 717 -8.77 21.00 3.43
CA PRO A 717 -7.37 21.43 3.25
C PRO A 717 -6.70 20.75 2.05
N VAL A 718 -7.03 19.49 1.77
CA VAL A 718 -6.56 18.74 0.59
C VAL A 718 -7.10 19.34 -0.71
N LEU A 719 -8.31 19.91 -0.69
CA LEU A 719 -8.95 20.55 -1.84
C LEU A 719 -8.49 22.00 -2.06
N THR A 720 -8.25 22.74 -0.97
CA THR A 720 -7.88 24.17 -0.98
C THR A 720 -6.39 24.42 -0.83
N TYR A 721 -5.55 23.38 -0.76
CA TYR A 721 -4.10 23.53 -0.63
C TYR A 721 -3.56 24.51 -1.68
N ALA A 722 -2.81 25.51 -1.22
CA ALA A 722 -2.19 26.54 -2.04
C ALA A 722 -3.17 27.19 -3.03
N SER A 723 -4.29 27.74 -2.55
CA SER A 723 -5.33 28.37 -3.39
C SER A 723 -5.48 29.87 -3.16
N GLU A 724 -5.00 30.37 -2.02
CA GLU A 724 -5.01 31.75 -1.56
C GLU A 724 -4.24 32.68 -2.49
N THR A 725 -3.10 32.23 -3.00
CA THR A 725 -2.18 33.04 -3.81
C THR A 725 -2.51 33.08 -5.31
N ARG A 726 -3.60 32.45 -5.78
CA ARG A 726 -4.01 32.49 -7.21
C ARG A 726 -5.30 33.25 -7.44
N ALA A 727 -5.49 33.80 -8.64
CA ALA A 727 -6.83 34.05 -9.18
C ALA A 727 -7.51 32.69 -9.47
N ILE A 728 -8.85 32.64 -9.34
CA ILE A 728 -9.66 31.44 -9.63
C ILE A 728 -10.51 31.75 -10.86
N SER A 729 -10.55 30.87 -11.86
CA SER A 729 -11.45 31.05 -13.00
C SER A 729 -12.89 30.70 -12.63
N LYS A 730 -13.88 31.20 -13.39
CA LYS A 730 -15.29 30.84 -13.15
C LYS A 730 -15.53 29.32 -13.29
N THR A 731 -14.74 28.65 -14.15
CA THR A 731 -14.77 27.19 -14.32
C THR A 731 -14.23 26.47 -13.08
N ASP A 732 -13.12 26.94 -12.50
CA ASP A 732 -12.56 26.37 -11.28
C ASP A 732 -13.47 26.61 -10.06
N GLU A 733 -14.07 27.81 -9.94
CA GLU A 733 -15.07 28.09 -8.91
C GLU A 733 -16.26 27.11 -9.02
N LEU A 734 -16.74 26.81 -10.24
CA LEU A 734 -17.80 25.83 -10.46
C LEU A 734 -17.39 24.39 -10.14
N LEU A 735 -16.15 23.97 -10.44
CA LEU A 735 -15.63 22.64 -10.09
C LEU A 735 -15.48 22.47 -8.57
N LEU A 736 -14.96 23.47 -7.87
CA LEU A 736 -14.81 23.48 -6.41
C LEU A 736 -16.18 23.45 -5.71
N LEU A 737 -17.12 24.30 -6.14
CA LEU A 737 -18.50 24.30 -5.62
C LEU A 737 -19.23 22.99 -5.95
N GLY A 738 -18.96 22.37 -7.10
CA GLY A 738 -19.49 21.06 -7.47
C GLY A 738 -19.01 19.96 -6.51
N PHE A 739 -17.73 20.00 -6.10
CA PHE A 739 -17.19 19.11 -5.09
C PHE A 739 -17.75 19.39 -3.69
N GLU A 740 -17.78 20.66 -3.24
CA GLU A 740 -18.35 21.01 -1.93
C GLU A 740 -19.81 20.56 -1.83
N ARG A 741 -20.65 20.89 -2.83
CA ARG A 741 -22.05 20.45 -2.87
C ARG A 741 -22.20 18.93 -2.83
N LYS A 742 -21.30 18.14 -3.43
CA LYS A 742 -21.27 16.67 -3.29
C LYS A 742 -21.06 16.22 -1.84
N VAL A 743 -20.18 16.90 -1.09
CA VAL A 743 -19.97 16.63 0.34
C VAL A 743 -21.17 17.09 1.17
N LEU A 744 -21.65 18.33 0.99
CA LEU A 744 -22.78 18.88 1.74
C LEU A 744 -24.07 18.06 1.55
N ARG A 745 -24.34 17.57 0.33
CA ARG A 745 -25.44 16.62 0.03
C ARG A 745 -25.37 15.33 0.85
N THR A 746 -24.17 14.92 1.28
CA THR A 746 -23.96 13.75 2.11
C THR A 746 -24.19 14.05 3.60
N ILE A 747 -23.96 15.31 4.03
CA ILE A 747 -24.12 15.79 5.41
C ILE A 747 -25.59 16.16 5.73
N TYR A 748 -26.25 16.87 4.83
CA TYR A 748 -27.63 17.35 5.00
C TYR A 748 -28.71 16.36 4.51
N GLY A 749 -28.31 15.34 3.73
CA GLY A 749 -29.18 14.30 3.22
C GLY A 749 -30.23 14.78 2.21
N GLU A 750 -31.19 13.89 1.95
CA GLU A 750 -32.38 14.17 1.15
C GLU A 750 -33.42 14.99 1.95
N VAL A 751 -34.50 15.39 1.29
CA VAL A 751 -35.67 16.03 1.89
C VAL A 751 -36.90 15.17 1.58
N CYS A 752 -37.79 15.03 2.55
CA CYS A 752 -39.10 14.42 2.34
C CYS A 752 -40.10 15.54 2.07
N GLU A 753 -40.80 15.47 0.94
CA GLU A 753 -41.96 16.29 0.59
C GLU A 753 -43.06 15.35 0.13
N ASP A 754 -44.28 15.53 0.65
CA ASP A 754 -45.46 14.72 0.32
C ASP A 754 -45.23 13.19 0.44
N GLY A 755 -44.41 12.78 1.40
CA GLY A 755 -44.00 11.39 1.64
C GLY A 755 -42.89 10.87 0.73
N LEU A 756 -42.47 11.64 -0.28
CA LEU A 756 -41.44 11.28 -1.25
C LEU A 756 -40.08 11.88 -0.88
N TRP A 757 -39.05 11.03 -0.83
CA TRP A 757 -37.67 11.46 -0.58
C TRP A 757 -37.01 11.95 -1.87
N ARG A 758 -36.79 13.26 -1.98
CA ARG A 758 -36.06 13.88 -3.09
C ARG A 758 -34.69 14.41 -2.71
N ARG A 759 -33.82 14.48 -3.72
CA ARG A 759 -32.51 15.12 -3.62
C ARG A 759 -32.68 16.64 -3.53
N ARG A 760 -32.08 17.26 -2.51
CA ARG A 760 -32.12 18.73 -2.30
C ARG A 760 -31.60 19.54 -3.50
N TYR A 761 -32.17 20.71 -3.75
CA TYR A 761 -31.66 21.66 -4.76
C TYR A 761 -30.42 22.41 -4.25
N ASN A 762 -29.73 23.15 -5.14
CA ASN A 762 -28.50 23.86 -4.75
C ASN A 762 -28.79 25.00 -3.77
N CYS A 763 -29.85 25.79 -3.99
CA CYS A 763 -30.30 26.84 -3.07
C CYS A 763 -30.52 26.30 -1.65
N GLU A 764 -31.34 25.26 -1.48
CA GLU A 764 -31.63 24.62 -0.20
C GLU A 764 -30.38 24.18 0.57
N LEU A 765 -29.37 23.68 -0.14
CA LEU A 765 -28.10 23.27 0.45
C LEU A 765 -27.22 24.45 0.82
N ASP A 766 -27.11 25.42 -0.08
CA ASP A 766 -26.32 26.64 0.14
C ASP A 766 -26.93 27.44 1.31
N ASP A 767 -28.25 27.44 1.50
CA ASP A 767 -28.95 28.11 2.61
C ASP A 767 -28.90 27.33 3.93
N LEU A 768 -29.04 26.01 3.90
CA LEU A 768 -28.78 25.16 5.08
C LEU A 768 -27.33 25.27 5.54
N TYR A 769 -26.39 25.41 4.60
CA TYR A 769 -24.98 25.62 4.92
C TYR A 769 -24.74 27.00 5.51
N LYS A 770 -25.21 28.10 4.88
CA LYS A 770 -25.14 29.47 5.45
C LYS A 770 -25.71 29.56 6.87
N LYS A 771 -26.82 28.88 7.16
CA LYS A 771 -27.43 28.79 8.50
C LYS A 771 -26.57 28.04 9.54
N THR A 772 -25.55 27.29 9.10
CA THR A 772 -24.64 26.55 9.98
C THR A 772 -23.22 27.15 10.00
N ASP A 773 -22.76 27.73 8.88
CA ASP A 773 -21.48 28.42 8.70
C ASP A 773 -21.58 29.32 7.45
N SER A 774 -21.23 30.61 7.57
CA SER A 774 -21.49 31.62 6.53
C SER A 774 -20.65 31.52 5.25
N ARG A 775 -19.76 30.51 5.12
CA ARG A 775 -18.65 30.52 4.14
C ARG A 775 -18.48 29.21 3.37
N ASP A 776 -18.81 29.28 2.08
CA ASP A 776 -18.49 28.29 1.04
C ASP A 776 -16.98 28.19 0.75
N VAL A 777 -16.57 27.11 0.07
CA VAL A 777 -15.17 26.84 -0.31
C VAL A 777 -14.52 28.02 -1.05
N VAL A 778 -15.23 28.65 -1.98
CA VAL A 778 -14.68 29.75 -2.78
C VAL A 778 -14.53 31.01 -1.93
N THR A 779 -15.48 31.28 -1.03
CA THR A 779 -15.42 32.38 -0.06
C THR A 779 -14.29 32.18 0.95
N LEU A 780 -14.02 30.95 1.42
CA LEU A 780 -12.87 30.65 2.28
C LEU A 780 -11.54 30.94 1.56
N ILE A 781 -11.41 30.56 0.29
CA ILE A 781 -10.20 30.87 -0.51
C ILE A 781 -10.05 32.39 -0.71
N LYS A 782 -11.16 33.13 -0.92
CA LYS A 782 -11.17 34.60 -1.02
C LYS A 782 -10.70 35.27 0.28
N ILE A 783 -11.10 34.75 1.44
CA ILE A 783 -10.62 35.23 2.75
C ILE A 783 -9.12 34.91 2.94
N GLY A 784 -8.68 33.70 2.58
CA GLY A 784 -7.26 33.33 2.63
C GLY A 784 -6.38 34.20 1.74
N ARG A 785 -6.85 34.52 0.51
CA ARG A 785 -6.21 35.46 -0.42
C ARG A 785 -5.99 36.84 0.22
N LEU A 786 -7.01 37.41 0.87
CA LEU A 786 -6.90 38.71 1.54
C LEU A 786 -5.95 38.68 2.74
N ARG A 787 -5.97 37.60 3.54
CA ARG A 787 -5.02 37.41 4.65
C ARG A 787 -3.58 37.37 4.15
N TRP A 788 -3.31 36.61 3.09
CA TRP A 788 -1.98 36.54 2.49
C TRP A 788 -1.50 37.89 1.94
N ALA A 789 -2.36 38.63 1.23
CA ALA A 789 -2.05 39.99 0.78
C ALA A 789 -1.65 40.92 1.94
N GLY A 790 -2.32 40.80 3.09
CA GLY A 790 -1.94 41.50 4.32
C GLY A 790 -0.56 41.09 4.86
N HIS A 791 -0.14 39.83 4.73
CA HIS A 791 1.22 39.40 5.10
C HIS A 791 2.29 39.97 4.15
N VAL A 792 2.06 39.94 2.83
CA VAL A 792 3.03 40.45 1.85
C VAL A 792 3.28 41.96 2.02
N ALA A 793 2.23 42.73 2.30
CA ALA A 793 2.34 44.16 2.56
C ALA A 793 3.19 44.50 3.81
N ARG A 794 3.24 43.60 4.80
CA ARG A 794 3.94 43.79 6.09
C ARG A 794 5.43 43.40 6.08
N PHE A 795 5.97 42.84 5.00
CA PHE A 795 7.42 42.57 4.94
C PHE A 795 8.24 43.88 4.87
N GLY A 796 9.51 43.82 5.26
CA GLY A 796 10.47 44.92 5.02
C GLY A 796 10.79 45.08 3.53
N ASP A 797 11.16 46.28 3.11
CA ASP A 797 11.32 46.62 1.68
C ASP A 797 12.58 46.03 1.02
N SER A 798 13.51 45.47 1.80
CA SER A 798 14.57 44.58 1.31
C SER A 798 14.04 43.22 0.84
N ASN A 799 12.91 42.76 1.37
CA ASN A 799 12.39 41.42 1.15
C ASN A 799 11.95 41.24 -0.31
N ILE A 800 12.50 40.21 -0.98
CA ILE A 800 12.22 39.87 -2.37
C ILE A 800 10.72 39.79 -2.66
N ARG A 801 9.89 39.38 -1.71
CA ARG A 801 8.44 39.22 -1.85
C ARG A 801 7.73 40.56 -2.05
N LYS A 802 8.07 41.58 -1.26
CA LYS A 802 7.49 42.93 -1.35
C LYS A 802 8.07 43.72 -2.51
N ARG A 803 9.36 43.56 -2.82
CA ARG A 803 10.00 44.09 -4.04
C ARG A 803 9.35 43.52 -5.30
N THR A 804 9.12 42.20 -5.32
CA THR A 804 8.47 41.50 -6.44
C THR A 804 6.97 41.85 -6.53
N LEU A 805 6.30 42.26 -5.44
CA LEU A 805 4.95 42.87 -5.50
C LEU A 805 4.98 44.32 -6.01
N ASN A 806 5.95 45.14 -5.61
CA ASN A 806 5.91 46.59 -5.87
C ASN A 806 6.57 47.06 -7.19
N GLY A 807 7.54 46.35 -7.78
CA GLY A 807 8.26 46.84 -8.97
C GLY A 807 7.48 46.71 -10.30
N GLU A 808 7.41 47.77 -11.10
CA GLU A 808 6.73 47.79 -12.41
C GLU A 808 7.72 47.71 -13.59
N PRO A 809 7.90 46.56 -14.28
CA PRO A 809 8.66 46.48 -15.53
C PRO A 809 7.86 47.09 -16.70
N GLY A 810 7.85 48.42 -16.78
CA GLY A 810 6.90 49.23 -17.56
C GLY A 810 6.74 48.93 -19.06
N GLY A 811 5.55 49.23 -19.58
CA GLY A 811 5.17 49.08 -20.99
C GLY A 811 3.67 49.31 -21.22
N ARG A 812 3.18 49.20 -22.46
CA ARG A 812 1.73 49.24 -22.78
C ARG A 812 1.14 47.84 -23.01
N ARG A 813 -0.05 47.63 -22.46
CA ARG A 813 -0.82 46.37 -22.46
C ARG A 813 -1.32 46.01 -23.87
N ARG A 814 -1.17 44.75 -24.31
CA ARG A 814 -1.66 44.24 -25.61
C ARG A 814 -2.84 43.26 -25.45
N PRO A 815 -3.67 43.04 -26.50
CA PRO A 815 -4.82 42.12 -26.46
C PRO A 815 -4.46 40.65 -26.20
N GLY A 816 -5.46 39.83 -25.86
CA GLY A 816 -5.35 38.36 -25.79
C GLY A 816 -5.02 37.74 -24.42
N ARG A 817 -5.05 38.52 -23.33
CA ARG A 817 -4.55 38.09 -22.00
C ARG A 817 -5.63 37.58 -21.03
N PRO A 818 -5.26 36.76 -20.01
CA PRO A 818 -6.12 36.43 -18.89
C PRO A 818 -6.74 37.68 -18.26
N ARG A 819 -8.06 37.68 -18.08
CA ARG A 819 -8.84 38.88 -17.70
C ARG A 819 -8.67 39.33 -16.23
N LEU A 820 -7.90 38.61 -15.42
CA LEU A 820 -7.76 38.81 -13.97
C LEU A 820 -6.36 38.39 -13.48
N ARG A 821 -5.61 39.31 -12.87
CA ARG A 821 -4.45 39.00 -11.99
C ARG A 821 -4.93 38.54 -10.61
N TRP A 822 -4.02 38.03 -9.77
CA TRP A 822 -4.30 37.85 -8.34
C TRP A 822 -4.53 39.20 -7.64
N GLU A 823 -3.77 40.25 -7.96
CA GLU A 823 -4.05 41.61 -7.48
C GLU A 823 -5.45 42.12 -7.87
N ASP A 824 -5.91 41.86 -9.10
CA ASP A 824 -7.30 42.19 -9.50
C ASP A 824 -8.32 41.38 -8.67
N GLY A 825 -7.96 40.15 -8.28
CA GLY A 825 -8.70 39.33 -7.32
C GLY A 825 -8.71 39.93 -5.91
N VAL A 826 -7.55 40.32 -5.37
CA VAL A 826 -7.40 40.98 -4.05
C VAL A 826 -8.21 42.27 -4.02
N VAL A 827 -8.07 43.14 -5.02
CA VAL A 827 -8.83 44.41 -5.10
C VAL A 827 -10.33 44.16 -5.24
N ARG A 828 -10.76 43.17 -6.04
CA ARG A 828 -12.18 42.82 -6.19
C ARG A 828 -12.78 42.25 -4.90
N ASP A 829 -12.04 41.41 -4.19
CA ASP A 829 -12.50 40.80 -2.94
C ASP A 829 -12.45 41.83 -1.79
N ALA A 830 -11.44 42.72 -1.76
CA ALA A 830 -11.33 43.83 -0.81
C ALA A 830 -12.47 44.85 -0.98
N LYS A 831 -12.84 45.19 -2.23
CA LYS A 831 -14.01 46.03 -2.53
C LYS A 831 -15.32 45.41 -2.00
N LYS A 832 -15.46 44.09 -2.04
CA LYS A 832 -16.62 43.38 -1.47
C LYS A 832 -16.72 43.44 0.06
N ILE A 833 -15.63 43.78 0.76
CA ILE A 833 -15.61 44.01 2.21
C ILE A 833 -15.40 45.50 2.57
N GLY A 834 -15.78 46.41 1.67
CA GLY A 834 -15.85 47.85 1.96
C GLY A 834 -14.54 48.64 1.82
N VAL A 835 -13.45 48.04 1.34
CA VAL A 835 -12.17 48.75 1.14
C VAL A 835 -12.30 49.72 -0.04
N ARG A 836 -12.44 51.02 0.26
CA ARG A 836 -12.87 52.06 -0.69
C ARG A 836 -11.88 52.35 -1.85
N THR A 837 -10.58 52.16 -1.69
CA THR A 837 -9.57 52.47 -2.73
C THR A 837 -8.57 51.34 -2.99
N SER A 838 -8.12 51.22 -4.24
CA SER A 838 -7.32 50.09 -4.78
C SER A 838 -5.96 49.88 -4.11
N ALA A 839 -5.33 50.94 -3.60
CA ALA A 839 -4.03 50.88 -2.94
C ALA A 839 -4.10 50.72 -1.41
N MET A 840 -5.29 50.82 -0.80
CA MET A 840 -5.41 50.96 0.66
C MET A 840 -4.96 49.72 1.44
N TRP A 841 -5.17 48.52 0.88
CA TRP A 841 -4.71 47.25 1.47
C TRP A 841 -3.18 47.16 1.58
N ARG A 842 -2.42 47.87 0.72
CA ARG A 842 -0.96 47.97 0.81
C ARG A 842 -0.49 48.87 1.96
N ARG A 843 -1.34 49.73 2.50
CA ARG A 843 -1.04 50.66 3.61
C ARG A 843 -1.54 50.18 4.97
N THR A 844 -2.73 49.57 5.03
CA THR A 844 -3.40 49.21 6.30
C THR A 844 -2.99 47.86 6.89
N GLY A 845 -2.05 47.14 6.26
CA GLY A 845 -1.44 45.93 6.81
C GLY A 845 -2.44 44.90 7.34
N MET A 846 -3.53 44.67 6.58
CA MET A 846 -4.81 44.09 7.04
C MET A 846 -4.68 43.01 8.14
N CYS A 847 -5.02 43.39 9.38
CA CYS A 847 -5.00 42.53 10.56
C CYS A 847 -6.34 42.62 11.32
N GLY A 848 -7.45 42.36 10.61
CA GLY A 848 -8.81 42.62 11.14
C GLY A 848 -9.96 41.82 10.56
N VAL A 849 -9.72 40.84 9.66
CA VAL A 849 -10.80 39.97 9.13
C VAL A 849 -11.11 38.84 10.14
N LYS A 850 -11.65 39.26 11.29
CA LYS A 850 -12.36 38.46 12.29
C LYS A 850 -13.84 38.85 12.27
N ASN A 851 -14.60 38.26 11.34
CA ASN A 851 -15.80 37.47 11.65
C ASN A 851 -16.25 36.68 10.40
#